data_AF-A0A1G3LYI0-F1
#
_entry.id   AF-A0A1G3LYI0-F1
#
_cell.length_a   1.000
_cell.length_b   1.000
_cell.length_c   1.000
_cell.angle_alpha   90.00
_cell.angle_beta   90.00
_cell.angle_gamma   90.00
#
_symmetry.space_group_name_H-M   'P 1'
#
loop_
_entity.id
_entity.type
_entity.pdbx_description
1 polymer ?
#
loop_
_entity_poly.entity_id
_entity_poly.type
_entity_poly.pdbx_seq_one_letter_code
_entity_poly.pdbx_strand_id
1 'polypeptide(L)'
;MVGATIHGDVKLLIDELGLEAAFNFSPVPDGIEWGADGLARLLAEVRVTGVPARRIEEILSSFSKAKQPLVEIAARGQVPEPGISEYAEWMDIKTPPEFLIFEDEIMASAAPPELFRVKVERVARERIIKKTGAFSFLAPKEEKVVEFDKIETKEALDVDTRVIRLFWAPKGLVVARTAPPRPGKAGKNIFGKPILPPQSDDTAFHLGKGLVKDKIDIVTDKAGYVRVGAHWADLVPFGAGEYTVSLSADSSTVLLDYSPGDTRLPPPDAASLLQEALALGQTESQLVPVEEIASTLLKSTRSGQPLSGFSLSCDRDASVSVVISPDKLKATLTIIKGRGKGKPLALTMVSEALARQPLKGVKIDKLKADVVAFYKGKETELLDYPLVEGKNPVKGKDRTLKYSVAFFPELQARDYVKAAEAAPALARIAKNLEEFPVNAASRVALVKKGQEIARFSAPSAGQAGTDIYGASVPASPGNDPLIKVFQNLKISQESLESEDDGLLLMDERDGTTMGRVLPYRDARVAVSVTEDGMSASVEIERGYGLGKELTLELAQESLKQAGVTAGIDLKELAAALSDARDGKPVQDRVIARGIPPVPAGGFRLNWIVRIASGAAVTMRADGSVDYKNQDRATVVVEGQSLIELLAIGVEGQNGMDVLGSVIPAPKDPAVVEPPGFDASIIEERKENGDRLLKAAKNGELHFDKNTLTIDLAQKIKGDVGPATGNIRFPGPVAIAGTILAGYSVVAGGDILVTGSVEAALVSADGAIKITEGIKGAKRGTIRARKTIEAAFAEQAMLLAVEDIVLKNSALLCNIKTNGHIKLLGEKGHLIGGLCRARKGIEVQNLGSANGARTQVSFGQDYLLQDSIEAEEREIERVKTMILQTDKTMREQERTGTNLDKIRQDKLKLVKLLEKRSMRVFELREKFEEHFPGEIVIRGSAFAGVVIESHNRFHEIRQTKQKIAFSFDPQLGRVVERPLK
;
A
#
# COMPACT_ATOMS: atom_id res chain seq x y z
N MET A 1 -50.39 39.76 80.48
CA MET A 1 -51.75 39.33 80.06
C MET A 1 -52.15 38.22 81.01
N VAL A 2 -53.28 38.37 81.69
CA VAL A 2 -53.84 37.30 82.53
C VAL A 2 -54.04 36.09 81.61
N GLY A 3 -53.42 34.95 81.95
CA GLY A 3 -53.53 33.74 81.13
C GLY A 3 -55.00 33.36 81.03
N ALA A 4 -55.54 33.30 79.81
CA ALA A 4 -56.90 32.85 79.60
C ALA A 4 -57.00 31.40 80.09
N THR A 5 -57.98 31.10 80.94
CA THR A 5 -58.25 29.74 81.41
C THR A 5 -59.62 29.28 80.96
N ILE A 6 -59.77 27.98 80.77
CA ILE A 6 -61.03 27.33 80.35
C ILE A 6 -61.45 26.31 81.40
N HIS A 7 -62.76 26.11 81.58
CA HIS A 7 -63.31 25.17 82.54
C HIS A 7 -64.05 24.05 81.80
N GLY A 8 -63.63 22.80 82.03
CA GLY A 8 -64.20 21.63 81.37
C GLY A 8 -63.23 20.46 81.25
N ASP A 9 -63.62 19.45 80.48
CA ASP A 9 -62.80 18.27 80.24
C ASP A 9 -62.00 18.41 78.95
N VAL A 10 -60.67 18.28 79.04
CA VAL A 10 -59.77 18.23 77.88
C VAL A 10 -59.19 16.82 77.76
N LYS A 11 -59.36 16.20 76.59
CA LYS A 11 -58.70 14.93 76.24
C LYS A 11 -57.79 15.14 75.05
N LEU A 12 -56.55 14.67 75.13
CA LEU A 12 -55.67 14.60 73.96
C LEU A 12 -55.99 13.32 73.18
N LEU A 13 -56.44 13.51 71.94
CA LEU A 13 -56.66 12.44 70.96
C LEU A 13 -55.45 12.38 70.03
N ILE A 14 -54.89 11.20 69.87
CA ILE A 14 -53.81 10.94 68.91
C ILE A 14 -54.33 9.90 67.94
N ASP A 15 -54.22 10.19 66.64
CA ASP A 15 -54.52 9.23 65.59
C ASP A 15 -53.62 7.99 65.70
N GLU A 16 -54.13 6.81 65.34
CA GLU A 16 -53.44 5.51 65.49
C GLU A 16 -52.10 5.47 64.72
N LEU A 17 -52.00 6.24 63.62
CA LEU A 17 -50.78 6.37 62.82
C LEU A 17 -49.80 7.43 63.36
N GLY A 18 -50.17 8.13 64.44
CA GLY A 18 -49.37 9.21 65.04
C GLY A 18 -49.17 10.41 64.13
N LEU A 19 -50.07 10.63 63.16
CA LEU A 19 -50.00 11.73 62.20
C LEU A 19 -50.64 13.01 62.72
N GLU A 20 -51.61 12.92 63.62
CA GLU A 20 -52.25 14.10 64.22
C GLU A 20 -52.43 13.92 65.72
N ALA A 21 -52.19 15.00 66.47
CA ALA A 21 -52.61 15.16 67.86
C ALA A 21 -53.62 16.30 67.93
N ALA A 22 -54.78 16.04 68.52
CA ALA A 22 -55.85 17.02 68.68
C ALA A 22 -56.36 17.03 70.12
N PHE A 23 -56.64 18.20 70.66
CA PHE A 23 -57.36 18.34 71.91
C PHE A 23 -58.85 18.28 71.63
N ASN A 24 -59.58 17.44 72.35
CA ASN A 24 -61.03 17.43 72.41
C ASN A 24 -61.44 18.06 73.74
N PHE A 25 -62.03 19.25 73.68
CA PHE A 25 -62.50 20.01 74.83
C PHE A 25 -64.02 19.95 74.94
N SER A 26 -64.54 19.61 76.11
CA SER A 26 -65.97 19.67 76.43
C SER A 26 -66.21 20.68 77.55
N PRO A 27 -66.87 21.82 77.29
CA PRO A 27 -67.06 22.87 78.30
C PRO A 27 -68.03 22.41 79.40
N VAL A 28 -67.58 22.50 80.66
CA VAL A 28 -68.39 22.19 81.85
C VAL A 28 -68.19 23.34 82.85
N PRO A 29 -69.25 24.07 83.27
CA PRO A 29 -69.12 25.28 84.09
C PRO A 29 -68.34 25.11 85.40
N ASP A 30 -68.44 23.95 86.05
CA ASP A 30 -67.72 23.59 87.29
C ASP A 30 -66.61 22.54 87.05
N GLY A 31 -66.10 22.46 85.81
CA GLY A 31 -65.06 21.51 85.40
C GLY A 31 -63.64 21.93 85.80
N ILE A 32 -62.67 21.07 85.50
CA ILE A 32 -61.25 21.32 85.73
C ILE A 32 -60.79 22.58 84.97
N GLU A 33 -60.00 23.44 85.62
CA GLU A 33 -59.41 24.63 85.00
C GLU A 33 -58.16 24.26 84.19
N TRP A 34 -58.13 24.64 82.92
CA TRP A 34 -56.99 24.44 82.02
C TRP A 34 -56.42 25.78 81.55
N GLY A 35 -55.09 25.91 81.63
CA GLY A 35 -54.31 26.99 81.03
C GLY A 35 -53.34 26.48 79.96
N ALA A 36 -52.59 27.39 79.33
CA ALA A 36 -51.61 27.03 78.29
C ALA A 36 -50.56 26.02 78.80
N ASP A 37 -50.11 26.16 80.05
CA ASP A 37 -49.18 25.22 80.69
C ASP A 37 -49.79 23.83 80.90
N GLY A 38 -51.10 23.76 81.18
CA GLY A 38 -51.83 22.51 81.35
C GLY A 38 -51.96 21.74 80.03
N LEU A 39 -52.30 22.45 78.95
CA LEU A 39 -52.33 21.87 77.59
C LEU A 39 -50.92 21.46 77.14
N ALA A 40 -49.89 22.26 77.41
CA ALA A 40 -48.52 21.92 77.08
C ALA A 40 -48.03 20.65 77.83
N ARG A 41 -48.43 20.48 79.10
CA ARG A 41 -48.11 19.25 79.88
C ARG A 41 -48.75 18.01 79.28
N LEU A 42 -50.02 18.08 78.85
CA LEU A 42 -50.69 16.95 78.19
C LEU A 42 -49.94 16.50 76.92
N LEU A 43 -49.42 17.43 76.12
CA LEU A 43 -48.61 17.09 74.94
C LEU A 43 -47.25 16.47 75.34
N ALA A 44 -46.63 16.99 76.40
CA ALA A 44 -45.34 16.50 76.90
C ALA A 44 -45.42 15.09 77.51
N GLU A 45 -46.50 14.77 78.23
CA GLU A 45 -46.73 13.44 78.83
C GLU A 45 -46.75 12.33 77.78
N VAL A 46 -47.35 12.61 76.62
CA VAL A 46 -47.42 11.66 75.50
C VAL A 46 -46.26 11.85 74.51
N ARG A 47 -45.26 12.68 74.86
CA ARG A 47 -44.03 12.93 74.07
C ARG A 47 -44.27 13.54 72.69
N VAL A 48 -45.35 14.29 72.49
CA VAL A 48 -45.57 15.07 71.27
C VAL A 48 -44.56 16.23 71.26
N THR A 49 -43.78 16.36 70.19
CA THR A 49 -42.68 17.32 70.12
C THR A 49 -42.90 18.38 69.05
N GLY A 50 -42.37 19.58 69.25
CA GLY A 50 -42.35 20.63 68.21
C GLY A 50 -43.64 21.46 68.07
N VAL A 51 -44.55 21.43 69.05
CA VAL A 51 -45.74 22.31 69.06
C VAL A 51 -45.35 23.71 69.54
N PRO A 52 -45.53 24.77 68.74
CA PRO A 52 -45.22 26.13 69.15
C PRO A 52 -46.16 26.62 70.27
N ALA A 53 -45.62 27.35 71.25
CA ALA A 53 -46.43 27.93 72.35
C ALA A 53 -47.61 28.78 71.83
N ARG A 54 -47.38 29.55 70.76
CA ARG A 54 -48.42 30.34 70.07
C ARG A 54 -49.60 29.48 69.60
N ARG A 55 -49.37 28.25 69.14
CA ARG A 55 -50.44 27.36 68.69
C ARG A 55 -51.30 26.89 69.87
N ILE A 56 -50.69 26.64 71.02
CA ILE A 56 -51.40 26.26 72.25
C ILE A 56 -52.29 27.41 72.74
N GLU A 57 -51.79 28.65 72.68
CA GLU A 57 -52.56 29.85 73.00
C GLU A 57 -53.75 30.06 72.04
N GLU A 58 -53.55 29.83 70.74
CA GLU A 58 -54.64 29.89 69.74
C GLU A 58 -55.74 28.86 70.03
N ILE A 59 -55.36 27.62 70.36
CA ILE A 59 -56.31 26.56 70.72
C ILE A 59 -57.06 26.91 72.01
N LEU A 60 -56.36 27.41 73.03
CA LEU A 60 -56.95 27.85 74.29
C LEU A 60 -57.94 29.01 74.08
N SER A 61 -57.62 29.94 73.18
CA SER A 61 -58.55 31.01 72.78
C SER A 61 -59.75 30.51 71.97
N SER A 62 -59.62 29.39 71.24
CA SER A 62 -60.73 28.75 70.53
C SER A 62 -61.67 28.08 71.53
N PHE A 63 -61.11 27.34 72.49
CA PHE A 63 -61.85 26.68 73.57
C PHE A 63 -62.57 27.64 74.51
N SER A 64 -61.99 28.80 74.83
CA SER A 64 -62.66 29.80 75.70
C SER A 64 -63.94 30.39 75.09
N LYS A 65 -64.11 30.26 73.78
CA LYS A 65 -65.31 30.71 73.04
C LYS A 65 -66.29 29.57 72.75
N ALA A 66 -65.92 28.33 73.03
CA ALA A 66 -66.71 27.16 72.71
C ALA A 66 -67.86 26.96 73.71
N LYS A 67 -69.09 26.84 73.20
CA LYS A 67 -70.31 26.54 73.99
C LYS A 67 -70.75 25.07 73.88
N GLN A 68 -70.06 24.30 73.05
CA GLN A 68 -70.27 22.87 72.78
C GLN A 68 -68.91 22.20 72.66
N PRO A 69 -68.82 20.85 72.72
CA PRO A 69 -67.57 20.14 72.54
C PRO A 69 -66.86 20.53 71.24
N LEU A 70 -65.57 20.82 71.33
CA LEU A 70 -64.74 21.33 70.23
C LEU A 70 -63.42 20.57 70.16
N VAL A 71 -63.04 20.16 68.94
CA VAL A 71 -61.77 19.48 68.68
C VAL A 71 -60.83 20.43 67.92
N GLU A 72 -59.61 20.61 68.42
CA GLU A 72 -58.59 21.46 67.83
C GLU A 72 -57.26 20.71 67.67
N ILE A 73 -56.66 20.81 66.49
CA ILE A 73 -55.41 20.10 66.18
C ILE A 73 -54.23 20.83 66.80
N ALA A 74 -53.51 20.13 67.66
CA ALA A 74 -52.32 20.59 68.36
C ALA A 74 -51.03 20.36 67.55
N ALA A 75 -50.90 19.21 66.89
CA ALA A 75 -49.73 18.88 66.08
C ALA A 75 -50.10 18.04 64.84
N ARG A 76 -49.35 18.24 63.74
CA ARG A 76 -49.42 17.40 62.53
C ARG A 76 -48.03 16.87 62.18
N GLY A 77 -47.95 15.58 61.89
CA GLY A 77 -46.80 14.92 61.31
C GLY A 77 -46.66 15.24 59.82
N GLN A 78 -45.54 14.82 59.23
CA GLN A 78 -45.28 14.85 57.80
C GLN A 78 -45.64 13.50 57.19
N VAL A 79 -46.60 13.48 56.28
CA VAL A 79 -47.00 12.26 55.56
C VAL A 79 -45.85 11.82 54.63
N PRO A 80 -45.50 10.52 54.58
CA PRO A 80 -44.49 10.03 53.64
C PRO A 80 -44.93 10.26 52.18
N GLU A 81 -43.98 10.64 51.32
CA GLU A 81 -44.20 10.73 49.87
C GLU A 81 -43.92 9.35 49.23
N PRO A 82 -44.86 8.75 48.49
CA PRO A 82 -44.61 7.49 47.80
C PRO A 82 -43.53 7.65 46.72
N GLY A 83 -42.78 6.58 46.47
CA GLY A 83 -41.80 6.55 45.38
C GLY A 83 -42.46 6.54 44.01
N ILE A 84 -41.70 6.91 42.98
CA ILE A 84 -42.13 6.80 41.58
C ILE A 84 -41.43 5.57 40.99
N SER A 85 -42.20 4.60 40.49
CA SER A 85 -41.66 3.43 39.78
C SER A 85 -41.00 3.84 38.46
N GLU A 86 -40.20 2.95 37.90
CA GLU A 86 -39.65 3.11 36.54
C GLU A 86 -40.80 3.28 35.53
N TYR A 87 -40.65 4.24 34.62
CA TYR A 87 -41.62 4.49 33.56
C TYR A 87 -40.92 4.77 32.23
N ALA A 88 -41.64 4.58 31.13
CA ALA A 88 -41.17 4.86 29.78
C ALA A 88 -41.77 6.17 29.26
N GLU A 89 -40.92 7.12 28.85
CA GLU A 89 -41.29 8.32 28.11
C GLU A 89 -41.38 7.98 26.63
N TRP A 90 -42.60 7.92 26.11
CA TRP A 90 -42.88 7.49 24.75
C TRP A 90 -42.69 8.61 23.73
N MET A 91 -42.08 8.28 22.59
CA MET A 91 -41.97 9.21 21.46
C MET A 91 -43.33 9.42 20.80
N ASP A 92 -43.52 10.55 20.11
CA ASP A 92 -44.75 10.84 19.34
C ASP A 92 -44.70 10.14 17.98
N ILE A 93 -44.93 8.84 17.98
CA ILE A 93 -44.96 7.98 16.79
C ILE A 93 -46.42 7.76 16.38
N LYS A 94 -46.69 7.88 15.08
CA LYS A 94 -48.00 7.64 14.46
C LYS A 94 -47.92 6.44 13.52
N THR A 95 -48.97 5.61 13.53
CA THR A 95 -49.13 4.50 12.57
C THR A 95 -49.29 5.08 11.16
N PRO A 96 -48.47 4.67 10.18
CA PRO A 96 -48.67 5.05 8.79
C PRO A 96 -50.04 4.57 8.25
N PRO A 97 -50.71 5.34 7.36
CA PRO A 97 -52.04 5.00 6.86
C PRO A 97 -52.16 3.60 6.25
N GLU A 98 -51.11 3.12 5.59
CA GLU A 98 -51.03 1.80 4.97
C GLU A 98 -51.04 0.63 5.96
N PHE A 99 -50.60 0.87 7.20
CA PHE A 99 -50.67 -0.14 8.26
C PHE A 99 -51.96 -0.01 9.07
N LEU A 100 -52.45 1.22 9.28
CA LEU A 100 -53.63 1.54 10.09
C LEU A 100 -54.86 0.68 9.74
N ILE A 101 -55.04 0.34 8.47
CA ILE A 101 -56.14 -0.50 7.98
C ILE A 101 -56.14 -1.93 8.55
N PHE A 102 -55.00 -2.42 9.04
CA PHE A 102 -54.84 -3.76 9.61
C PHE A 102 -54.86 -3.76 11.14
N GLU A 103 -54.89 -2.59 11.79
CA GLU A 103 -54.70 -2.46 13.24
C GLU A 103 -55.70 -3.32 14.02
N ASP A 104 -57.00 -3.17 13.74
CA ASP A 104 -58.08 -3.91 14.43
C ASP A 104 -57.99 -5.43 14.21
N GLU A 105 -57.68 -5.87 12.99
CA GLU A 105 -57.59 -7.28 12.63
C GLU A 105 -56.38 -7.97 13.28
N ILE A 106 -55.24 -7.29 13.32
CA ILE A 106 -54.02 -7.77 13.97
C ILE A 106 -54.25 -7.85 15.48
N MET A 107 -54.86 -6.83 16.08
CA MET A 107 -55.14 -6.83 17.52
C MET A 107 -56.14 -7.93 17.91
N ALA A 108 -57.16 -8.21 17.08
CA ALA A 108 -58.12 -9.27 17.34
C ALA A 108 -57.51 -10.69 17.28
N SER A 109 -56.46 -10.87 16.49
CA SER A 109 -55.76 -12.16 16.32
C SER A 109 -54.50 -12.31 17.18
N ALA A 110 -54.02 -11.22 17.81
CA ALA A 110 -52.82 -11.20 18.61
C ALA A 110 -53.00 -11.91 19.96
N ALA A 111 -52.01 -12.72 20.35
CA ALA A 111 -51.96 -13.31 21.68
C ALA A 111 -51.83 -12.21 22.77
N PRO A 112 -52.31 -12.46 24.00
CA PRO A 112 -52.07 -11.58 25.13
C PRO A 112 -50.57 -11.31 25.35
N PRO A 113 -50.18 -10.14 25.88
CA PRO A 113 -48.77 -9.82 26.12
C PRO A 113 -48.17 -10.76 27.16
N GLU A 114 -47.05 -11.40 26.80
CA GLU A 114 -46.29 -12.26 27.69
C GLU A 114 -45.17 -11.46 28.36
N LEU A 115 -45.33 -11.20 29.66
CA LEU A 115 -44.39 -10.38 30.44
C LEU A 115 -43.65 -11.24 31.45
N PHE A 116 -42.33 -11.05 31.54
CA PHE A 116 -41.46 -11.87 32.36
C PHE A 116 -40.58 -11.00 33.26
N ARG A 117 -40.46 -11.38 34.53
CA ARG A 117 -39.43 -10.88 35.44
C ARG A 117 -38.22 -11.80 35.36
N VAL A 118 -37.07 -11.27 34.98
CA VAL A 118 -35.81 -12.03 35.01
C VAL A 118 -35.20 -11.92 36.40
N LYS A 119 -35.31 -12.99 37.19
CA LYS A 119 -34.67 -13.10 38.49
C LYS A 119 -33.25 -13.63 38.31
N VAL A 120 -32.28 -12.78 38.63
CA VAL A 120 -30.86 -13.13 38.55
C VAL A 120 -30.40 -13.57 39.93
N GLU A 121 -30.25 -14.88 40.14
CA GLU A 121 -29.69 -15.42 41.37
C GLU A 121 -28.20 -15.71 41.17
N ARG A 122 -27.36 -15.11 42.02
CA ARG A 122 -25.92 -15.38 42.06
C ARG A 122 -25.68 -16.55 42.99
N VAL A 123 -25.60 -17.75 42.44
CA VAL A 123 -25.35 -18.95 43.23
C VAL A 123 -23.84 -19.12 43.38
N ALA A 124 -23.36 -19.00 44.61
CA ALA A 124 -21.97 -19.26 44.97
C ALA A 124 -21.70 -20.77 44.85
N ARG A 125 -20.87 -21.17 43.88
CA ARG A 125 -20.33 -22.53 43.80
C ARG A 125 -18.89 -22.52 44.29
N GLU A 126 -18.62 -23.34 45.31
CA GLU A 126 -17.25 -23.53 45.80
C GLU A 126 -16.48 -24.44 44.83
N ARG A 127 -15.46 -23.88 44.19
CA ARG A 127 -14.50 -24.65 43.40
C ARG A 127 -13.15 -24.67 44.12
N ILE A 128 -12.69 -25.86 44.47
CA ILE A 128 -11.36 -26.05 45.07
C ILE A 128 -10.34 -26.04 43.92
N ILE A 129 -9.59 -24.95 43.80
CA ILE A 129 -8.52 -24.83 42.81
C ILE A 129 -7.20 -25.19 43.50
N LYS A 130 -6.57 -26.27 43.04
CA LYS A 130 -5.20 -26.63 43.43
C LYS A 130 -4.22 -25.76 42.66
N LYS A 131 -3.72 -24.70 43.28
CA LYS A 131 -2.56 -23.98 42.73
C LYS A 131 -1.31 -24.79 43.00
N THR A 132 -0.64 -25.24 41.95
CA THR A 132 0.73 -25.76 42.05
C THR A 132 1.62 -24.68 42.65
N GLY A 133 2.39 -25.03 43.69
CA GLY A 133 3.30 -24.10 44.34
C GLY A 133 4.28 -23.49 43.35
N ALA A 134 4.82 -22.32 43.68
CA ALA A 134 5.75 -21.57 42.82
C ALA A 134 7.01 -22.36 42.40
N PHE A 135 7.30 -23.49 43.05
CA PHE A 135 8.32 -24.46 42.68
C PHE A 135 7.81 -25.90 42.88
N SER A 136 8.28 -26.83 42.05
CA SER A 136 7.80 -28.22 41.89
C SER A 136 7.95 -29.15 43.11
N PHE A 137 8.51 -28.69 44.23
CA PHE A 137 8.68 -29.47 45.47
C PHE A 137 7.77 -29.02 46.64
N LEU A 138 6.97 -27.96 46.48
CA LEU A 138 6.01 -27.51 47.49
C LEU A 138 4.62 -28.09 47.21
N ALA A 139 3.97 -28.63 48.25
CA ALA A 139 2.63 -29.19 48.15
C ALA A 139 1.63 -28.13 47.63
N PRO A 140 0.73 -28.48 46.69
CA PRO A 140 -0.21 -27.54 46.11
C PRO A 140 -1.12 -26.96 47.20
N LYS A 141 -1.26 -25.64 47.22
CA LYS A 141 -2.15 -24.94 48.16
C LYS A 141 -3.56 -24.99 47.60
N GLU A 142 -4.47 -25.62 48.33
CA GLU A 142 -5.90 -25.65 47.99
C GLU A 142 -6.51 -24.30 48.36
N GLU A 143 -6.91 -23.54 47.34
CA GLU A 143 -7.62 -22.28 47.52
C GLU A 143 -9.09 -22.50 47.14
N LYS A 144 -9.99 -22.29 48.10
CA LYS A 144 -11.43 -22.30 47.85
C LYS A 144 -11.79 -21.01 47.11
N VAL A 145 -12.03 -21.12 45.82
CA VAL A 145 -12.52 -19.99 45.02
C VAL A 145 -14.03 -20.12 44.93
N VAL A 146 -14.73 -19.12 45.47
CA VAL A 146 -16.18 -19.01 45.34
C VAL A 146 -16.47 -18.37 43.99
N GLU A 147 -16.92 -19.18 43.03
CA GLU A 147 -17.30 -18.74 41.70
C GLU A 147 -18.82 -18.49 41.72
N PHE A 148 -19.26 -17.28 41.35
CA PHE A 148 -20.68 -16.94 41.34
C PHE A 148 -21.26 -17.27 39.98
N ASP A 149 -22.02 -18.36 39.89
CA ASP A 149 -22.80 -18.67 38.71
C ASP A 149 -24.04 -17.78 38.68
N LYS A 150 -24.24 -17.09 37.56
CA LYS A 150 -25.42 -16.26 37.31
C LYS A 150 -26.52 -17.17 36.75
N ILE A 151 -27.50 -17.54 37.56
CA ILE A 151 -28.67 -18.29 37.12
C ILE A 151 -29.79 -17.29 36.87
N GLU A 152 -30.27 -17.22 35.62
CA GLU A 152 -31.38 -16.36 35.22
C GLU A 152 -32.66 -17.19 35.14
N THR A 153 -33.57 -17.00 36.10
CA THR A 153 -34.90 -17.64 36.12
C THR A 153 -35.93 -16.63 35.61
N LYS A 154 -36.71 -17.00 34.58
CA LYS A 154 -37.78 -16.17 34.03
C LYS A 154 -39.10 -16.53 34.73
N GLU A 155 -39.64 -15.63 35.53
CA GLU A 155 -40.94 -15.78 36.19
C GLU A 155 -41.99 -14.99 35.39
N ALA A 156 -43.13 -15.61 35.05
CA ALA A 156 -44.22 -14.93 34.37
C ALA A 156 -44.92 -13.94 35.34
N LEU A 157 -45.23 -12.74 34.86
CA LEU A 157 -45.88 -11.69 35.65
C LEU A 157 -47.38 -11.65 35.37
N ASP A 158 -48.18 -11.68 36.44
CA ASP A 158 -49.62 -11.44 36.39
C ASP A 158 -49.88 -9.95 36.63
N VAL A 159 -49.92 -9.18 35.54
CA VAL A 159 -50.13 -7.72 35.56
C VAL A 159 -51.30 -7.35 34.66
N ASP A 160 -51.90 -6.19 34.91
CA ASP A 160 -52.97 -5.64 34.08
C ASP A 160 -52.50 -5.42 32.63
N THR A 161 -53.03 -6.22 31.70
CA THR A 161 -52.64 -6.25 30.29
C THR A 161 -53.47 -5.31 29.40
N ARG A 162 -54.20 -4.34 29.99
CA ARG A 162 -54.91 -3.32 29.22
C ARG A 162 -53.94 -2.44 28.41
N VAL A 163 -54.20 -2.33 27.11
CA VAL A 163 -53.45 -1.47 26.18
C VAL A 163 -53.98 -0.04 26.29
N ILE A 164 -53.09 0.90 26.60
CA ILE A 164 -53.36 2.34 26.75
C ILE A 164 -52.98 3.10 25.47
N ARG A 165 -51.95 2.64 24.77
CA ARG A 165 -51.49 3.23 23.51
C ARG A 165 -51.04 2.14 22.55
N LEU A 166 -51.33 2.35 21.27
CA LEU A 166 -51.01 1.47 20.16
C LEU A 166 -50.44 2.29 19.01
N PHE A 167 -49.36 1.82 18.40
CA PHE A 167 -48.84 2.38 17.16
C PHE A 167 -47.93 1.36 16.44
N TRP A 168 -47.81 1.48 15.12
CA TRP A 168 -46.86 0.68 14.36
C TRP A 168 -45.45 1.31 14.37
N ALA A 169 -44.41 0.48 14.45
CA ALA A 169 -43.02 0.90 14.37
C ALA A 169 -42.19 -0.07 13.51
N PRO A 170 -41.28 0.44 12.65
CA PRO A 170 -40.35 -0.39 11.90
C PRO A 170 -39.28 -0.98 12.85
N LYS A 171 -38.60 -2.03 12.38
CA LYS A 171 -37.47 -2.66 13.09
C LYS A 171 -36.33 -1.66 13.33
N GLY A 172 -35.77 -1.67 14.54
CA GLY A 172 -34.64 -0.84 14.94
C GLY A 172 -35.00 0.60 15.34
N LEU A 173 -36.28 0.95 15.42
CA LEU A 173 -36.72 2.28 15.84
C LEU A 173 -36.69 2.41 17.37
N VAL A 174 -36.15 3.52 17.88
CA VAL A 174 -36.31 3.91 19.28
C VAL A 174 -37.74 4.40 19.49
N VAL A 175 -38.50 3.76 20.38
CA VAL A 175 -39.92 4.06 20.61
C VAL A 175 -40.19 4.75 21.94
N ALA A 176 -39.31 4.58 22.93
CA ALA A 176 -39.41 5.24 24.24
C ALA A 176 -38.07 5.32 24.95
N ARG A 177 -38.02 6.11 26.04
CA ARG A 177 -36.89 6.18 26.97
C ARG A 177 -37.30 5.88 28.40
N THR A 178 -36.61 4.98 29.07
CA THR A 178 -36.89 4.64 30.47
C THR A 178 -36.30 5.68 31.43
N ALA A 179 -37.11 6.17 32.36
CA ALA A 179 -36.68 7.00 33.47
C ALA A 179 -36.52 6.15 34.75
N PRO A 180 -35.43 6.30 35.51
CA PRO A 180 -35.15 5.45 36.68
C PRO A 180 -36.16 5.68 37.81
N PRO A 181 -36.43 4.65 38.65
CA PRO A 181 -37.33 4.78 39.78
C PRO A 181 -36.76 5.78 40.80
N ARG A 182 -37.63 6.57 41.42
CA ARG A 182 -37.28 7.49 42.50
C ARG A 182 -37.78 6.94 43.84
N PRO A 183 -36.91 6.75 44.84
CA PRO A 183 -37.35 6.27 46.15
C PRO A 183 -38.30 7.29 46.79
N GLY A 184 -39.30 6.79 47.51
CA GLY A 184 -40.22 7.63 48.29
C GLY A 184 -39.48 8.38 49.41
N LYS A 185 -40.02 9.52 49.85
CA LYS A 185 -39.46 10.25 50.99
C LYS A 185 -40.14 9.82 52.27
N ALA A 186 -39.33 9.51 53.30
CA ALA A 186 -39.85 9.19 54.62
C ALA A 186 -40.56 10.40 55.25
N GLY A 187 -41.74 10.15 55.79
CA GLY A 187 -42.48 11.10 56.61
C GLY A 187 -41.95 11.14 58.04
N LYS A 188 -42.57 11.94 58.91
CA LYS A 188 -42.28 12.00 60.35
C LYS A 188 -43.59 12.05 61.13
N ASN A 189 -43.78 11.17 62.10
CA ASN A 189 -44.92 11.28 63.00
C ASN A 189 -44.77 12.46 64.00
N ILE A 190 -45.82 12.77 64.76
CA ILE A 190 -45.83 13.85 65.77
C ILE A 190 -44.84 13.65 66.93
N PHE A 191 -44.21 12.47 67.00
CA PHE A 191 -43.17 12.11 67.97
C PHE A 191 -41.74 12.21 67.40
N GLY A 192 -41.59 12.64 66.14
CA GLY A 192 -40.29 12.78 65.47
C GLY A 192 -39.69 11.48 64.93
N LYS A 193 -40.41 10.34 64.99
CA LYS A 193 -39.96 9.07 64.39
C LYS A 193 -40.28 9.04 62.89
N PRO A 194 -39.37 8.49 62.05
CA PRO A 194 -39.60 8.40 60.61
C PRO A 194 -40.73 7.41 60.30
N ILE A 195 -41.66 7.81 59.43
CA ILE A 195 -42.65 6.93 58.81
C ILE A 195 -42.10 6.54 57.44
N LEU A 196 -41.81 5.25 57.25
CA LEU A 196 -41.32 4.76 55.97
C LEU A 196 -42.44 4.84 54.90
N PRO A 197 -42.13 5.22 53.66
CA PRO A 197 -43.11 5.17 52.59
C PRO A 197 -43.51 3.69 52.33
N PRO A 198 -44.74 3.44 51.87
CA PRO A 198 -45.16 2.09 51.47
C PRO A 198 -44.19 1.55 50.41
N GLN A 199 -43.62 0.37 50.67
CA GLN A 199 -42.75 -0.31 49.71
C GLN A 199 -43.60 -0.97 48.65
N SER A 200 -43.32 -0.70 47.38
CA SER A 200 -43.86 -1.48 46.26
C SER A 200 -42.85 -2.56 45.89
N ASP A 201 -43.29 -3.82 45.86
CA ASP A 201 -42.47 -4.99 45.59
C ASP A 201 -41.96 -5.07 44.13
N ASP A 202 -42.54 -4.25 43.24
CA ASP A 202 -42.14 -4.15 41.84
C ASP A 202 -42.14 -2.70 41.35
N THR A 203 -40.93 -2.20 41.07
CA THR A 203 -40.68 -0.84 40.58
C THR A 203 -40.16 -0.81 39.15
N ALA A 204 -40.06 -1.96 38.47
CA ALA A 204 -39.49 -2.07 37.14
C ALA A 204 -40.53 -1.88 36.02
N PHE A 205 -40.07 -1.37 34.87
CA PHE A 205 -40.88 -1.33 33.64
C PHE A 205 -40.63 -2.59 32.80
N HIS A 206 -41.69 -3.31 32.44
CA HIS A 206 -41.56 -4.65 31.85
C HIS A 206 -41.67 -4.63 30.31
N LEU A 207 -40.66 -5.17 29.62
CA LEU A 207 -40.71 -5.34 28.16
C LEU A 207 -41.06 -6.78 27.81
N GLY A 208 -42.12 -6.95 27.02
CA GLY A 208 -42.49 -8.22 26.41
C GLY A 208 -41.67 -8.50 25.14
N LYS A 209 -42.10 -9.53 24.40
CA LYS A 209 -41.47 -9.91 23.12
C LYS A 209 -41.52 -8.75 22.14
N GLY A 210 -40.49 -8.63 21.30
CA GLY A 210 -40.48 -7.67 20.21
C GLY A 210 -39.83 -6.31 20.53
N LEU A 211 -39.54 -6.04 21.81
CA LEU A 211 -38.90 -4.82 22.29
C LEU A 211 -37.65 -5.14 23.10
N VAL A 212 -36.59 -4.36 22.90
CA VAL A 212 -35.31 -4.51 23.57
C VAL A 212 -34.91 -3.20 24.23
N LYS A 213 -34.44 -3.28 25.47
CA LYS A 213 -33.87 -2.12 26.18
C LYS A 213 -32.39 -1.99 25.84
N ASP A 214 -32.02 -0.93 25.13
CA ASP A 214 -30.63 -0.52 24.92
C ASP A 214 -30.30 0.68 25.84
N LYS A 215 -29.65 0.40 26.97
CA LYS A 215 -29.37 1.36 28.05
C LYS A 215 -30.65 1.98 28.61
N ILE A 216 -31.03 3.15 28.09
CA ILE A 216 -32.25 3.88 28.46
C ILE A 216 -33.27 3.92 27.32
N ASP A 217 -32.89 3.55 26.08
CA ASP A 217 -33.77 3.54 24.93
C ASP A 217 -34.49 2.18 24.83
N ILE A 218 -35.77 2.20 24.49
CA ILE A 218 -36.55 1.02 24.11
C ILE A 218 -36.60 0.98 22.59
N VAL A 219 -36.09 -0.10 22.00
CA VAL A 219 -35.93 -0.27 20.55
C VAL A 219 -36.72 -1.49 20.08
N THR A 220 -37.33 -1.40 18.90
CA THR A 220 -38.03 -2.52 18.28
C THR A 220 -37.06 -3.54 17.67
N ASP A 221 -37.24 -4.83 17.97
CA ASP A 221 -36.42 -5.91 17.37
C ASP A 221 -36.90 -6.36 15.99
N LYS A 222 -38.16 -6.06 15.68
CA LYS A 222 -38.93 -6.41 14.49
C LYS A 222 -39.87 -5.27 14.14
N ALA A 223 -40.33 -5.24 12.89
CA ALA A 223 -41.40 -4.35 12.50
C ALA A 223 -42.75 -4.88 13.03
N GLY A 224 -43.57 -4.00 13.59
CA GLY A 224 -44.86 -4.43 14.15
C GLY A 224 -45.58 -3.37 14.98
N TYR A 225 -46.69 -3.79 15.56
CA TYR A 225 -47.52 -2.97 16.44
C TYR A 225 -47.01 -3.01 17.87
N VAL A 226 -46.60 -1.86 18.38
CA VAL A 226 -46.20 -1.68 19.77
C VAL A 226 -47.44 -1.46 20.63
N ARG A 227 -47.68 -2.37 21.58
CA ARG A 227 -48.72 -2.22 22.61
C ARG A 227 -48.08 -1.67 23.86
N VAL A 228 -48.69 -0.62 24.41
CA VAL A 228 -48.23 0.04 25.63
C VAL A 228 -49.29 -0.09 26.70
N GLY A 229 -48.95 -0.70 27.82
CA GLY A 229 -49.77 -0.73 29.03
C GLY A 229 -49.30 0.26 30.09
N ALA A 230 -49.81 0.12 31.32
CA ALA A 230 -49.48 1.04 32.42
C ALA A 230 -48.00 1.00 32.84
N HIS A 231 -47.43 -0.21 32.94
CA HIS A 231 -46.03 -0.45 33.35
C HIS A 231 -45.35 -1.51 32.49
N TRP A 232 -45.85 -1.71 31.27
CA TRP A 232 -45.30 -2.68 30.35
C TRP A 232 -45.46 -2.24 28.90
N ALA A 233 -44.67 -2.83 28.01
CA ALA A 233 -44.91 -2.74 26.58
C ALA A 233 -44.39 -3.99 25.86
N ASP A 234 -45.01 -4.34 24.74
CA ASP A 234 -44.53 -5.39 23.86
C ASP A 234 -44.80 -5.04 22.39
N LEU A 235 -44.33 -5.88 21.47
CA LEU A 235 -44.54 -5.68 20.04
C LEU A 235 -45.13 -6.94 19.42
N VAL A 236 -46.26 -6.76 18.74
CA VAL A 236 -46.90 -7.77 17.90
C VAL A 236 -46.27 -7.66 16.51
N PRO A 237 -45.49 -8.66 16.05
CA PRO A 237 -44.80 -8.58 14.77
C PRO A 237 -45.79 -8.43 13.61
N PHE A 238 -45.59 -7.42 12.78
CA PHE A 238 -46.37 -7.17 11.58
C PHE A 238 -45.54 -6.33 10.61
N GLY A 239 -45.05 -6.94 9.53
CA GLY A 239 -44.17 -6.26 8.58
C GLY A 239 -44.02 -7.05 7.28
N ALA A 240 -43.58 -6.35 6.24
CA ALA A 240 -43.29 -6.94 4.94
C ALA A 240 -42.08 -7.89 5.02
N GLY A 241 -41.93 -8.77 4.04
CA GLY A 241 -40.80 -9.69 3.98
C GLY A 241 -39.47 -8.95 3.74
N GLU A 242 -38.39 -9.47 4.34
CA GLU A 242 -37.04 -8.94 4.20
C GLU A 242 -36.31 -9.68 3.05
N TYR A 243 -35.52 -8.97 2.25
CA TYR A 243 -34.73 -9.58 1.16
C TYR A 243 -33.31 -9.04 1.06
N THR A 244 -32.44 -9.79 0.39
CA THR A 244 -31.11 -9.33 -0.03
C THR A 244 -30.79 -9.81 -1.43
N VAL A 245 -30.25 -8.91 -2.27
CA VAL A 245 -29.76 -9.21 -3.62
C VAL A 245 -28.22 -9.22 -3.62
N SER A 246 -27.62 -10.29 -4.14
CA SER A 246 -26.16 -10.46 -4.16
C SER A 246 -25.65 -11.13 -5.44
N LEU A 247 -24.34 -11.10 -5.69
CA LEU A 247 -23.71 -11.82 -6.81
C LEU A 247 -23.16 -13.18 -6.35
N SER A 248 -23.20 -14.17 -7.23
CA SER A 248 -22.51 -15.45 -7.07
C SER A 248 -20.98 -15.28 -6.97
N ALA A 249 -20.28 -16.29 -6.48
CA ALA A 249 -18.83 -16.24 -6.26
C ALA A 249 -17.99 -15.95 -7.53
N ASP A 250 -18.50 -16.33 -8.70
CA ASP A 250 -17.91 -16.07 -10.02
C ASP A 250 -18.45 -14.79 -10.69
N SER A 251 -19.27 -14.01 -9.96
CA SER A 251 -19.92 -12.77 -10.39
C SER A 251 -20.82 -12.90 -11.63
N SER A 252 -21.25 -14.12 -11.96
CA SER A 252 -22.03 -14.41 -13.18
C SER A 252 -23.55 -14.38 -12.97
N THR A 253 -24.00 -14.62 -11.73
CA THR A 253 -25.41 -14.85 -11.40
C THR A 253 -25.83 -13.95 -10.25
N VAL A 254 -26.98 -13.30 -10.38
CA VAL A 254 -27.60 -12.53 -9.31
C VAL A 254 -28.51 -13.45 -8.49
N LEU A 255 -28.32 -13.45 -7.17
CA LEU A 255 -29.01 -14.29 -6.22
C LEU A 255 -29.90 -13.42 -5.31
N LEU A 256 -31.11 -13.91 -5.05
CA LEU A 256 -32.09 -13.36 -4.13
C LEU A 256 -32.27 -14.31 -2.95
N ASP A 257 -32.00 -13.81 -1.75
CA ASP A 257 -32.48 -14.40 -0.51
C ASP A 257 -33.69 -13.59 -0.04
N TYR A 258 -34.82 -14.25 0.22
CA TYR A 258 -36.07 -13.61 0.64
C TYR A 258 -36.68 -14.36 1.82
N SER A 259 -36.96 -13.62 2.90
CA SER A 259 -37.64 -14.09 4.10
C SER A 259 -39.06 -13.52 4.13
N PRO A 260 -40.11 -14.33 3.90
CA PRO A 260 -41.50 -13.91 3.95
C PRO A 260 -41.90 -13.17 5.23
N GLY A 261 -42.67 -12.10 5.06
CA GLY A 261 -43.30 -11.35 6.16
C GLY A 261 -44.73 -11.83 6.41
N ASP A 262 -45.59 -10.92 6.92
CA ASP A 262 -47.01 -11.22 7.09
C ASP A 262 -47.73 -11.37 5.75
N THR A 263 -48.54 -12.41 5.60
CA THR A 263 -49.26 -12.75 4.36
C THR A 263 -50.25 -11.68 3.87
N ARG A 264 -50.66 -10.77 4.74
CA ARG A 264 -51.59 -9.67 4.42
C ARG A 264 -50.90 -8.50 3.72
N LEU A 265 -49.58 -8.41 3.84
CA LEU A 265 -48.79 -7.39 3.18
C LEU A 265 -48.29 -7.92 1.83
N PRO A 266 -48.21 -7.05 0.80
CA PRO A 266 -47.68 -7.47 -0.49
C PRO A 266 -46.20 -7.85 -0.36
N PRO A 267 -45.72 -8.81 -1.17
CA PRO A 267 -44.30 -9.06 -1.30
C PRO A 267 -43.57 -7.81 -1.82
N PRO A 268 -42.23 -7.76 -1.70
CA PRO A 268 -41.42 -6.73 -2.33
C PRO A 268 -41.72 -6.57 -3.82
N ASP A 269 -41.62 -5.35 -4.33
CA ASP A 269 -41.84 -5.07 -5.74
C ASP A 269 -40.74 -5.72 -6.59
N ALA A 270 -41.17 -6.57 -7.53
CA ALA A 270 -40.28 -7.29 -8.42
C ALA A 270 -39.49 -6.36 -9.37
N ALA A 271 -40.07 -5.21 -9.76
CA ALA A 271 -39.37 -4.26 -10.61
C ALA A 271 -38.21 -3.57 -9.86
N SER A 272 -38.42 -3.24 -8.58
CA SER A 272 -37.38 -2.68 -7.70
C SER A 272 -36.21 -3.66 -7.50
N LEU A 273 -36.48 -4.96 -7.35
CA LEU A 273 -35.45 -6.01 -7.28
C LEU A 273 -34.59 -6.10 -8.54
N LEU A 274 -35.21 -5.94 -9.72
CA LEU A 274 -34.47 -5.88 -10.98
C LEU A 274 -33.61 -4.62 -11.08
N GLN A 275 -34.06 -3.47 -10.59
CA GLN A 275 -33.23 -2.26 -10.56
C GLN A 275 -31.99 -2.44 -9.68
N GLU A 276 -32.11 -3.12 -8.53
CA GLU A 276 -30.96 -3.49 -7.72
C GLU A 276 -30.01 -4.46 -8.43
N ALA A 277 -30.55 -5.42 -9.18
CA ALA A 277 -29.75 -6.33 -10.00
C ALA A 277 -29.01 -5.61 -11.14
N LEU A 278 -29.63 -4.59 -11.77
CA LEU A 278 -29.00 -3.73 -12.77
C LEU A 278 -27.88 -2.87 -12.15
N ALA A 279 -28.07 -2.36 -10.93
CA ALA A 279 -27.05 -1.61 -10.20
C ALA A 279 -25.80 -2.46 -9.87
N LEU A 280 -25.95 -3.79 -9.81
CA LEU A 280 -24.83 -4.74 -9.68
C LEU A 280 -24.07 -4.99 -11.00
N GLY A 281 -24.42 -4.30 -12.08
CA GLY A 281 -23.71 -4.31 -13.36
C GLY A 281 -24.23 -5.35 -14.37
N GLN A 282 -25.40 -5.95 -14.13
CA GLN A 282 -26.07 -6.81 -15.11
C GLN A 282 -26.85 -5.97 -16.13
N THR A 283 -27.11 -6.55 -17.30
CA THR A 283 -27.99 -5.96 -18.32
C THR A 283 -29.36 -6.64 -18.30
N GLU A 284 -30.38 -5.93 -18.78
CA GLU A 284 -31.78 -6.38 -18.75
C GLU A 284 -31.98 -7.73 -19.47
N SER A 285 -31.23 -7.98 -20.54
CA SER A 285 -31.24 -9.26 -21.29
C SER A 285 -30.65 -10.45 -20.52
N GLN A 286 -30.06 -10.22 -19.34
CA GLN A 286 -29.43 -11.24 -18.51
C GLN A 286 -30.30 -11.64 -17.33
N LEU A 287 -31.40 -10.94 -17.07
CA LEU A 287 -32.28 -11.14 -15.93
C LEU A 287 -33.55 -11.90 -16.34
N VAL A 288 -34.17 -12.57 -15.37
CA VAL A 288 -35.48 -13.21 -15.57
C VAL A 288 -36.59 -12.14 -15.66
N PRO A 289 -37.71 -12.42 -16.34
CA PRO A 289 -38.83 -11.48 -16.45
C PRO A 289 -39.42 -11.09 -15.08
N VAL A 290 -39.91 -9.86 -14.96
CA VAL A 290 -40.53 -9.31 -13.74
C VAL A 290 -41.66 -10.21 -13.23
N GLU A 291 -42.44 -10.77 -14.16
CA GLU A 291 -43.60 -11.62 -13.85
C GLU A 291 -43.19 -12.92 -13.14
N GLU A 292 -42.05 -13.49 -13.50
CA GLU A 292 -41.53 -14.71 -12.90
C GLU A 292 -41.12 -14.46 -11.44
N ILE A 293 -40.42 -13.35 -11.20
CA ILE A 293 -40.01 -12.90 -9.85
C ILE A 293 -41.25 -12.62 -8.99
N ALA A 294 -42.18 -11.83 -9.51
CA ALA A 294 -43.42 -11.49 -8.81
C ALA A 294 -44.22 -12.74 -8.42
N SER A 295 -44.36 -13.70 -9.34
CA SER A 295 -45.06 -14.97 -9.07
C SER A 295 -44.36 -15.82 -8.00
N THR A 296 -43.03 -15.79 -7.97
CA THR A 296 -42.22 -16.58 -7.03
C THR A 296 -42.26 -15.97 -5.63
N LEU A 297 -42.14 -14.64 -5.53
CA LEU A 297 -42.29 -13.91 -4.27
C LEU A 297 -43.69 -14.06 -3.69
N LEU A 298 -44.73 -14.01 -4.52
CA LEU A 298 -46.10 -14.23 -4.08
C LEU A 298 -46.29 -15.65 -3.53
N LYS A 299 -45.75 -16.67 -4.21
CA LYS A 299 -45.80 -18.07 -3.75
C LYS A 299 -45.06 -18.24 -2.42
N SER A 300 -43.86 -17.70 -2.30
CA SER A 300 -43.04 -17.73 -1.08
C SER A 300 -43.72 -17.01 0.09
N THR A 301 -44.34 -15.86 -0.17
CA THR A 301 -45.08 -15.10 0.85
C THR A 301 -46.31 -15.86 1.33
N ARG A 302 -47.07 -16.47 0.43
CA ARG A 302 -48.26 -17.28 0.79
C ARG A 302 -47.92 -18.58 1.51
N SER A 303 -46.82 -19.24 1.15
CA SER A 303 -46.40 -20.50 1.77
C SER A 303 -45.60 -20.30 3.06
N GLY A 304 -45.11 -19.08 3.31
CA GLY A 304 -44.18 -18.78 4.41
C GLY A 304 -42.80 -19.40 4.24
N GLN A 305 -42.49 -20.02 3.10
CA GLN A 305 -41.19 -20.64 2.85
C GLN A 305 -40.18 -19.62 2.30
N PRO A 306 -39.01 -19.45 2.94
CA PRO A 306 -38.00 -18.53 2.46
C PRO A 306 -37.37 -19.00 1.15
N LEU A 307 -36.96 -18.04 0.33
CA LEU A 307 -36.12 -18.29 -0.84
C LEU A 307 -34.68 -18.13 -0.41
N SER A 308 -33.85 -19.13 -0.68
CA SER A 308 -32.41 -19.05 -0.48
C SER A 308 -31.70 -19.25 -1.80
N GLY A 309 -30.91 -18.25 -2.20
CA GLY A 309 -30.14 -18.27 -3.44
C GLY A 309 -30.99 -18.39 -4.72
N PHE A 310 -32.18 -17.79 -4.75
CA PHE A 310 -33.01 -17.81 -5.96
C PHE A 310 -32.34 -16.98 -7.07
N SER A 311 -32.14 -17.57 -8.25
CA SER A 311 -31.47 -16.87 -9.35
C SER A 311 -32.39 -15.83 -9.99
N LEU A 312 -31.96 -14.57 -9.99
CA LEU A 312 -32.57 -13.50 -10.79
C LEU A 312 -31.98 -13.42 -12.21
N SER A 313 -30.90 -14.17 -12.50
CA SER A 313 -30.32 -14.26 -13.84
C SER A 313 -30.95 -15.39 -14.66
N CYS A 314 -31.12 -15.17 -15.96
CA CYS A 314 -31.58 -16.21 -16.88
C CYS A 314 -30.49 -17.26 -17.15
N ASP A 315 -30.92 -18.48 -17.43
CA ASP A 315 -30.02 -19.64 -17.57
C ASP A 315 -29.19 -19.56 -18.86
N ARG A 316 -27.87 -19.75 -18.75
CA ARG A 316 -26.96 -19.89 -19.90
C ARG A 316 -25.76 -20.76 -19.53
N ASP A 317 -25.41 -21.72 -20.39
CA ASP A 317 -24.21 -22.54 -20.21
C ASP A 317 -22.93 -21.79 -20.56
N ALA A 318 -21.83 -22.11 -19.86
CA ALA A 318 -20.49 -21.64 -20.24
C ALA A 318 -20.05 -22.23 -21.59
N SER A 319 -19.34 -21.45 -22.40
CA SER A 319 -18.80 -21.91 -23.68
C SER A 319 -17.38 -21.39 -23.94
N VAL A 320 -16.59 -22.18 -24.66
CA VAL A 320 -15.24 -21.81 -25.10
C VAL A 320 -15.08 -22.22 -26.55
N SER A 321 -14.62 -21.30 -27.41
CA SER A 321 -14.40 -21.56 -28.83
C SER A 321 -13.15 -20.84 -29.34
N VAL A 322 -12.50 -21.43 -30.34
CA VAL A 322 -11.34 -20.85 -31.04
C VAL A 322 -11.73 -20.59 -32.49
N VAL A 323 -11.58 -19.35 -32.95
CA VAL A 323 -11.95 -18.91 -34.30
C VAL A 323 -10.68 -18.62 -35.09
N ILE A 324 -10.64 -19.03 -36.36
CA ILE A 324 -9.48 -18.89 -37.25
C ILE A 324 -9.91 -18.10 -38.49
N SER A 325 -9.12 -17.09 -38.88
CA SER A 325 -9.41 -16.25 -40.03
C SER A 325 -9.30 -17.02 -41.35
N PRO A 326 -10.09 -16.68 -42.39
CA PRO A 326 -10.10 -17.41 -43.68
C PRO A 326 -8.74 -17.43 -44.40
N ASP A 327 -7.94 -16.38 -44.23
CA ASP A 327 -6.57 -16.25 -44.76
C ASP A 327 -5.54 -17.06 -43.95
N LYS A 328 -5.97 -17.72 -42.86
CA LYS A 328 -5.13 -18.46 -41.91
C LYS A 328 -4.03 -17.59 -41.28
N LEU A 329 -4.22 -16.28 -41.21
CA LEU A 329 -3.25 -15.36 -40.63
C LEU A 329 -3.55 -14.98 -39.18
N LYS A 330 -4.73 -15.30 -38.62
CA LYS A 330 -5.08 -15.01 -37.22
C LYS A 330 -5.91 -16.12 -36.57
N ALA A 331 -5.67 -16.36 -35.28
CA ALA A 331 -6.55 -17.17 -34.42
C ALA A 331 -6.89 -16.43 -33.13
N THR A 332 -8.18 -16.46 -32.74
CA THR A 332 -8.71 -15.82 -31.53
C THR A 332 -9.49 -16.82 -30.65
N LEU A 333 -9.57 -16.54 -29.35
CA LEU A 333 -10.26 -17.32 -28.33
C LEU A 333 -11.46 -16.54 -27.79
N THR A 334 -12.61 -17.20 -27.71
CA THR A 334 -13.83 -16.66 -27.12
C THR A 334 -14.26 -17.52 -25.94
N ILE A 335 -14.41 -16.92 -24.75
CA ILE A 335 -14.87 -17.57 -23.51
C ILE A 335 -16.12 -16.86 -23.00
N ILE A 336 -17.16 -17.62 -22.67
CA ILE A 336 -18.41 -17.13 -22.10
C ILE A 336 -18.65 -17.86 -20.78
N LYS A 337 -18.89 -17.13 -19.69
CA LYS A 337 -19.28 -17.71 -18.39
C LYS A 337 -20.74 -18.15 -18.41
N GLY A 338 -21.00 -19.27 -17.74
CA GLY A 338 -22.34 -19.74 -17.45
C GLY A 338 -23.00 -18.88 -16.37
N ARG A 339 -24.32 -18.80 -16.38
CA ARG A 339 -25.14 -18.04 -15.41
C ARG A 339 -26.46 -18.74 -15.13
N GLY A 340 -27.08 -18.41 -14.00
CA GLY A 340 -28.33 -19.04 -13.55
C GLY A 340 -28.12 -20.51 -13.20
N LYS A 341 -28.96 -21.39 -13.75
CA LYS A 341 -28.85 -22.85 -13.64
C LYS A 341 -27.96 -23.48 -14.73
N GLY A 342 -27.36 -22.67 -15.60
CA GLY A 342 -26.46 -23.15 -16.63
C GLY A 342 -25.15 -23.73 -16.07
N LYS A 343 -24.49 -24.56 -16.87
CA LYS A 343 -23.20 -25.18 -16.49
C LYS A 343 -22.13 -24.10 -16.26
N PRO A 344 -21.43 -24.10 -15.11
CA PRO A 344 -20.40 -23.12 -14.83
C PRO A 344 -19.18 -23.35 -15.73
N LEU A 345 -18.39 -22.29 -15.93
CA LEU A 345 -17.14 -22.37 -16.69
C LEU A 345 -16.14 -23.26 -15.94
N ALA A 346 -15.80 -24.42 -16.49
CA ALA A 346 -14.70 -25.23 -15.98
C ALA A 346 -13.40 -24.87 -16.70
N LEU A 347 -12.31 -24.65 -15.95
CA LEU A 347 -11.00 -24.31 -16.54
C LEU A 347 -10.48 -25.38 -17.52
N THR A 348 -10.93 -26.63 -17.37
CA THR A 348 -10.65 -27.73 -18.30
C THR A 348 -11.20 -27.49 -19.71
N MET A 349 -12.32 -26.77 -19.85
CA MET A 349 -12.93 -26.46 -21.15
C MET A 349 -12.01 -25.59 -22.02
N VAL A 350 -11.22 -24.70 -21.40
CA VAL A 350 -10.25 -23.86 -22.11
C VAL A 350 -9.08 -24.71 -22.63
N SER A 351 -8.55 -25.61 -21.81
CA SER A 351 -7.50 -26.53 -22.26
C SER A 351 -7.98 -27.48 -23.36
N GLU A 352 -9.22 -27.96 -23.30
CA GLU A 352 -9.80 -28.82 -24.33
C GLU A 352 -10.01 -28.09 -25.66
N ALA A 353 -10.49 -26.83 -25.63
CA ALA A 353 -10.67 -26.02 -26.83
C ALA A 353 -9.34 -25.74 -27.54
N LEU A 354 -8.27 -25.48 -26.79
CA LEU A 354 -6.92 -25.25 -27.33
C LEU A 354 -6.28 -26.54 -27.85
N ALA A 355 -6.47 -27.67 -27.17
CA ALA A 355 -5.92 -28.96 -27.59
C ALA A 355 -6.47 -29.45 -28.94
N ARG A 356 -7.67 -29.00 -29.33
CA ARG A 356 -8.30 -29.32 -30.62
C ARG A 356 -7.65 -28.60 -31.81
N GLN A 357 -6.79 -27.60 -31.60
CA GLN A 357 -6.20 -26.78 -32.66
C GLN A 357 -4.66 -26.78 -32.57
N PRO A 358 -3.91 -27.22 -33.59
CA PRO A 358 -2.45 -27.29 -33.57
C PRO A 358 -1.79 -25.92 -33.89
N LEU A 359 -2.12 -24.88 -33.10
CA LEU A 359 -1.59 -23.53 -33.29
C LEU A 359 -0.12 -23.45 -32.84
N LYS A 360 0.77 -22.94 -33.70
CA LYS A 360 2.19 -22.72 -33.34
C LYS A 360 2.41 -21.30 -32.83
N GLY A 361 3.10 -21.15 -31.70
CA GLY A 361 3.51 -19.83 -31.17
C GLY A 361 2.57 -19.19 -30.15
N VAL A 362 1.60 -19.94 -29.60
CA VAL A 362 0.71 -19.46 -28.54
C VAL A 362 1.50 -19.27 -27.23
N LYS A 363 1.38 -18.08 -26.62
CA LYS A 363 2.01 -17.75 -25.32
C LYS A 363 1.19 -18.31 -24.16
N ILE A 364 1.43 -19.58 -23.82
CA ILE A 364 0.63 -20.35 -22.83
C ILE A 364 0.61 -19.69 -21.44
N ASP A 365 1.74 -19.18 -20.95
CA ASP A 365 1.80 -18.62 -19.58
C ASP A 365 1.00 -17.32 -19.44
N LYS A 366 1.03 -16.47 -20.47
CA LYS A 366 0.21 -15.26 -20.53
C LYS A 366 -1.27 -15.61 -20.61
N LEU A 367 -1.64 -16.56 -21.48
CA LEU A 367 -3.02 -17.03 -21.62
C LEU A 367 -3.57 -17.60 -20.30
N LYS A 368 -2.78 -18.40 -19.57
CA LYS A 368 -3.18 -18.93 -18.26
C LYS A 368 -3.46 -17.81 -17.25
N ALA A 369 -2.58 -16.81 -17.17
CA ALA A 369 -2.76 -15.68 -16.26
C ALA A 369 -4.03 -14.87 -16.60
N ASP A 370 -4.24 -14.57 -17.88
CA ASP A 370 -5.35 -13.75 -18.36
C ASP A 370 -6.70 -14.48 -18.20
N VAL A 371 -6.75 -15.80 -18.45
CA VAL A 371 -7.95 -16.63 -18.24
C VAL A 371 -8.28 -16.76 -16.74
N VAL A 372 -7.29 -16.88 -15.86
CA VAL A 372 -7.53 -16.90 -14.40
C VAL A 372 -8.01 -15.54 -13.89
N ALA A 373 -7.46 -14.44 -14.42
CA ALA A 373 -7.94 -13.09 -14.12
C ALA A 373 -9.39 -12.90 -14.57
N PHE A 374 -9.73 -13.32 -15.79
CA PHE A 374 -11.12 -13.30 -16.30
C PHE A 374 -12.05 -14.18 -15.44
N TYR A 375 -11.61 -15.39 -15.06
CA TYR A 375 -12.39 -16.31 -14.22
C TYR A 375 -12.79 -15.67 -12.88
N LYS A 376 -11.88 -14.90 -12.25
CA LYS A 376 -12.13 -14.18 -10.98
C LYS A 376 -12.74 -12.79 -11.15
N GLY A 377 -12.78 -12.27 -12.38
CA GLY A 377 -13.25 -10.93 -12.69
C GLY A 377 -14.79 -10.83 -12.80
N LYS A 378 -15.29 -9.60 -12.93
CA LYS A 378 -16.72 -9.30 -13.11
C LYS A 378 -17.22 -9.51 -14.54
N GLU A 379 -16.31 -9.61 -15.51
CA GLU A 379 -16.66 -9.79 -16.91
C GLU A 379 -17.27 -11.18 -17.13
N THR A 380 -18.35 -11.24 -17.92
CA THR A 380 -19.07 -12.46 -18.26
C THR A 380 -18.63 -13.07 -19.60
N GLU A 381 -17.97 -12.29 -20.44
CA GLU A 381 -17.59 -12.64 -21.81
C GLU A 381 -16.20 -12.10 -22.13
N LEU A 382 -15.34 -12.95 -22.67
CA LEU A 382 -14.04 -12.61 -23.22
C LEU A 382 -14.09 -12.94 -24.71
N LEU A 383 -14.29 -11.92 -25.55
CA LEU A 383 -14.46 -12.07 -27.00
C LEU A 383 -13.14 -11.81 -27.72
N ASP A 384 -12.88 -12.56 -28.80
CA ASP A 384 -11.79 -12.33 -29.75
C ASP A 384 -10.38 -12.20 -29.14
N TYR A 385 -10.09 -12.90 -28.05
CA TYR A 385 -8.78 -12.85 -27.41
C TYR A 385 -7.69 -13.41 -28.35
N PRO A 386 -6.65 -12.63 -28.71
CA PRO A 386 -5.68 -13.06 -29.71
C PRO A 386 -4.79 -14.19 -29.22
N LEU A 387 -4.81 -15.33 -29.93
CA LEU A 387 -3.95 -16.48 -29.65
C LEU A 387 -2.63 -16.41 -30.44
N VAL A 388 -2.70 -16.11 -31.74
CA VAL A 388 -1.53 -16.03 -32.65
C VAL A 388 -1.85 -15.25 -33.94
N GLU A 389 -0.86 -14.54 -34.51
CA GLU A 389 -0.94 -13.83 -35.80
C GLU A 389 0.26 -14.16 -36.73
N GLY A 390 0.03 -14.27 -38.05
CA GLY A 390 1.01 -14.53 -39.13
C GLY A 390 1.56 -13.26 -39.81
N LYS A 391 2.39 -13.40 -40.86
CA LYS A 391 3.11 -12.33 -41.61
C LYS A 391 2.65 -12.21 -43.08
N ASN A 392 2.52 -10.99 -43.64
CA ASN A 392 2.00 -10.70 -45.00
C ASN A 392 3.07 -10.58 -46.14
N PRO A 393 2.76 -10.86 -47.43
CA PRO A 393 3.67 -10.73 -48.60
C PRO A 393 3.65 -9.37 -49.39
N VAL A 394 4.69 -9.05 -50.22
CA VAL A 394 4.95 -7.72 -50.90
C VAL A 394 5.48 -7.85 -52.37
N LYS A 395 5.18 -6.94 -53.35
CA LYS A 395 5.59 -6.97 -54.81
C LYS A 395 6.88 -6.18 -55.19
N GLY A 396 7.56 -6.51 -56.31
CA GLY A 396 8.77 -5.82 -56.85
C GLY A 396 8.60 -4.74 -57.97
N LYS A 397 9.65 -3.91 -58.17
CA LYS A 397 9.94 -2.77 -59.09
C LYS A 397 10.69 -3.14 -60.42
N ASP A 398 10.58 -2.28 -61.45
CA ASP A 398 11.19 -2.36 -62.82
C ASP A 398 12.72 -2.11 -62.87
N ARG A 399 13.39 -2.56 -63.95
CA ARG A 399 14.85 -2.55 -64.12
C ARG A 399 15.38 -1.36 -64.93
N THR A 400 16.53 -0.82 -64.53
CA THR A 400 17.27 0.29 -65.18
C THR A 400 18.73 -0.09 -65.43
N LEU A 401 19.36 0.44 -66.48
CA LEU A 401 20.81 0.27 -66.71
C LEU A 401 21.63 1.14 -65.75
N LYS A 402 22.49 0.49 -64.97
CA LYS A 402 23.48 1.16 -64.12
C LYS A 402 24.86 0.92 -64.72
N TYR A 403 25.54 1.99 -65.12
CA TYR A 403 26.90 1.90 -65.64
C TYR A 403 27.87 1.51 -64.54
N SER A 404 28.62 0.44 -64.77
CA SER A 404 29.64 -0.07 -63.86
C SER A 404 31.03 0.52 -64.19
N VAL A 405 31.16 1.23 -65.31
CA VAL A 405 32.40 1.92 -65.74
C VAL A 405 32.36 3.41 -65.41
N ALA A 406 33.53 3.95 -65.06
CA ALA A 406 33.74 5.38 -64.91
C ALA A 406 34.13 6.00 -66.26
N PHE A 407 33.31 6.92 -66.76
CA PHE A 407 33.60 7.66 -67.98
C PHE A 407 34.58 8.80 -67.72
N PHE A 408 35.45 9.07 -68.69
CA PHE A 408 36.40 10.17 -68.62
C PHE A 408 35.69 11.53 -68.65
N PRO A 409 36.23 12.55 -67.95
CA PRO A 409 35.84 13.94 -68.15
C PRO A 409 35.99 14.37 -69.61
N GLU A 410 35.13 15.29 -70.08
CA GLU A 410 35.03 15.64 -71.51
C GLU A 410 36.37 16.02 -72.19
N LEU A 411 37.24 16.75 -71.50
CA LEU A 411 38.56 17.15 -72.03
C LEU A 411 39.47 15.92 -72.24
N GLN A 412 39.52 15.03 -71.25
CA GLN A 412 40.32 13.81 -71.32
C GLN A 412 39.74 12.82 -72.35
N ALA A 413 38.41 12.69 -72.41
CA ALA A 413 37.73 11.89 -73.42
C ALA A 413 38.09 12.35 -74.85
N ARG A 414 38.13 13.67 -75.09
CA ARG A 414 38.54 14.25 -76.38
C ARG A 414 39.98 13.90 -76.75
N ASP A 415 40.90 13.87 -75.80
CA ASP A 415 42.30 13.52 -76.07
C ASP A 415 42.44 12.06 -76.47
N TYR A 416 41.73 11.15 -75.79
CA TYR A 416 41.68 9.73 -76.18
C TYR A 416 41.00 9.51 -77.53
N VAL A 417 39.90 10.21 -77.82
CA VAL A 417 39.21 10.15 -79.11
C VAL A 417 40.11 10.66 -80.24
N LYS A 418 40.81 11.79 -80.04
CA LYS A 418 41.78 12.33 -81.01
C LYS A 418 42.97 11.39 -81.21
N ALA A 419 43.52 10.82 -80.14
CA ALA A 419 44.63 9.88 -80.22
C ALA A 419 44.23 8.59 -80.95
N ALA A 420 43.01 8.09 -80.70
CA ALA A 420 42.45 6.95 -81.41
C ALA A 420 42.19 7.27 -82.89
N GLU A 421 41.65 8.46 -83.20
CA GLU A 421 41.41 8.93 -84.58
C GLU A 421 42.70 9.11 -85.38
N ALA A 422 43.76 9.62 -84.76
CA ALA A 422 45.06 9.82 -85.38
C ALA A 422 45.89 8.52 -85.51
N ALA A 423 45.48 7.43 -84.86
CA ALA A 423 46.24 6.19 -84.87
C ALA A 423 46.19 5.50 -86.25
N PRO A 424 47.35 5.22 -86.89
CA PRO A 424 47.39 4.55 -88.20
C PRO A 424 46.70 3.18 -88.22
N ALA A 425 46.60 2.53 -87.06
CA ALA A 425 45.97 1.22 -86.90
C ALA A 425 44.43 1.27 -86.81
N LEU A 426 43.79 2.44 -86.65
CA LEU A 426 42.35 2.57 -86.41
C LEU A 426 41.50 1.95 -87.53
N ALA A 427 41.82 2.24 -88.79
CA ALA A 427 41.08 1.73 -89.95
C ALA A 427 41.08 0.20 -90.06
N ARG A 428 42.09 -0.46 -89.48
CA ARG A 428 42.18 -1.93 -89.40
C ARG A 428 41.36 -2.50 -88.24
N ILE A 429 41.14 -1.71 -87.18
CA ILE A 429 40.59 -2.15 -85.89
C ILE A 429 39.08 -1.88 -85.77
N ALA A 430 38.55 -0.78 -86.34
CA ALA A 430 37.14 -0.39 -86.22
C ALA A 430 36.35 -0.58 -87.54
N LYS A 431 35.23 -1.31 -87.50
CA LYS A 431 34.27 -1.47 -88.63
C LYS A 431 33.03 -0.59 -88.41
N ASN A 432 32.18 -0.41 -89.43
CA ASN A 432 30.91 0.34 -89.36
C ASN A 432 31.06 1.73 -88.72
N LEU A 433 32.12 2.46 -89.11
CA LEU A 433 32.39 3.81 -88.62
C LEU A 433 31.36 4.83 -89.13
N GLU A 434 30.65 4.54 -90.22
CA GLU A 434 29.57 5.38 -90.75
C GLU A 434 28.32 5.40 -89.83
N GLU A 435 27.98 4.26 -89.20
CA GLU A 435 26.81 4.15 -88.30
C GLU A 435 27.07 4.69 -86.88
N PHE A 436 28.31 4.62 -86.40
CA PHE A 436 28.73 5.19 -85.13
C PHE A 436 30.22 5.58 -85.18
N PRO A 437 30.55 6.80 -85.62
CA PRO A 437 31.95 7.24 -85.75
C PRO A 437 32.58 7.50 -84.37
N VAL A 438 33.91 7.38 -84.27
CA VAL A 438 34.65 7.53 -82.99
C VAL A 438 34.38 8.89 -82.34
N ASN A 439 34.25 9.94 -83.17
CA ASN A 439 33.97 11.30 -82.71
C ASN A 439 32.51 11.55 -82.30
N ALA A 440 31.58 10.62 -82.55
CA ALA A 440 30.19 10.72 -82.10
C ALA A 440 30.00 10.22 -80.66
N ALA A 441 31.03 9.66 -80.03
CA ALA A 441 30.94 9.15 -78.67
C ALA A 441 30.82 10.32 -77.67
N SER A 442 29.69 10.39 -76.95
CA SER A 442 29.48 11.33 -75.85
C SER A 442 30.16 10.88 -74.57
N ARG A 443 30.36 9.56 -74.41
CA ARG A 443 30.97 8.94 -73.24
C ARG A 443 32.10 8.00 -73.62
N VAL A 444 33.25 8.16 -72.97
CA VAL A 444 34.47 7.40 -73.28
C VAL A 444 35.06 6.84 -71.99
N ALA A 445 35.50 5.58 -71.99
CA ALA A 445 36.18 4.95 -70.84
C ALA A 445 37.22 3.94 -71.30
N LEU A 446 38.17 3.57 -70.44
CA LEU A 446 39.00 2.39 -70.66
C LEU A 446 38.36 1.19 -69.96
N VAL A 447 38.28 0.08 -70.68
CA VAL A 447 37.63 -1.15 -70.21
C VAL A 447 38.50 -2.36 -70.48
N LYS A 448 38.41 -3.37 -69.61
CA LYS A 448 39.10 -4.65 -69.76
C LYS A 448 38.21 -5.67 -70.45
N LYS A 449 38.82 -6.69 -71.07
CA LYS A 449 38.12 -7.86 -71.60
C LYS A 449 37.33 -8.54 -70.49
N GLY A 450 36.05 -8.79 -70.74
CA GLY A 450 35.10 -9.34 -69.77
C GLY A 450 34.61 -8.33 -68.73
N GLN A 451 35.01 -7.05 -68.81
CA GLN A 451 34.52 -6.04 -67.88
C GLN A 451 33.05 -5.73 -68.15
N GLU A 452 32.26 -5.78 -67.09
CA GLU A 452 30.88 -5.29 -67.10
C GLU A 452 30.88 -3.77 -67.28
N ILE A 453 30.27 -3.33 -68.37
CA ILE A 453 30.11 -1.93 -68.76
C ILE A 453 28.90 -1.33 -68.05
N ALA A 454 27.79 -2.07 -68.06
CA ALA A 454 26.57 -1.69 -67.38
C ALA A 454 25.81 -2.94 -66.94
N ARG A 455 25.03 -2.83 -65.88
CA ARG A 455 24.16 -3.89 -65.37
C ARG A 455 22.71 -3.44 -65.40
N PHE A 456 21.81 -4.31 -65.80
CA PHE A 456 20.39 -4.12 -65.51
C PHE A 456 20.19 -4.28 -64.00
N SER A 457 19.57 -3.31 -63.33
CA SER A 457 19.27 -3.42 -61.90
C SER A 457 18.51 -4.72 -61.60
N ALA A 458 18.73 -5.33 -60.44
CA ALA A 458 18.15 -6.63 -60.12
C ALA A 458 16.63 -6.67 -60.38
N PRO A 459 16.10 -7.69 -61.07
CA PRO A 459 14.66 -7.90 -61.14
C PRO A 459 14.19 -8.17 -59.72
N SER A 460 13.35 -7.29 -59.17
CA SER A 460 12.96 -7.47 -57.77
C SER A 460 11.81 -8.47 -57.65
N ALA A 461 12.06 -9.54 -56.91
CA ALA A 461 11.06 -10.52 -56.53
C ALA A 461 10.28 -10.01 -55.30
N GLY A 462 8.99 -10.34 -55.24
CA GLY A 462 8.19 -10.04 -54.07
C GLY A 462 8.58 -10.89 -52.84
N GLN A 463 8.39 -10.37 -51.63
CA GLN A 463 8.65 -11.09 -50.38
C GLN A 463 7.45 -11.95 -49.96
N ALA A 464 7.69 -13.19 -49.53
CA ALA A 464 6.66 -14.14 -49.12
C ALA A 464 6.27 -14.01 -47.62
N GLY A 465 4.99 -14.18 -47.30
CA GLY A 465 4.43 -14.16 -45.94
C GLY A 465 4.49 -15.52 -45.21
N THR A 466 3.96 -15.62 -43.98
CA THR A 466 3.88 -16.87 -43.18
C THR A 466 2.56 -16.97 -42.41
N ASP A 467 1.84 -18.10 -42.49
CA ASP A 467 0.54 -18.32 -41.82
C ASP A 467 0.66 -18.80 -40.35
N ILE A 468 -0.47 -18.91 -39.63
CA ILE A 468 -0.52 -19.30 -38.18
C ILE A 468 -0.13 -20.77 -37.90
N TYR A 469 0.05 -21.58 -38.96
CA TYR A 469 0.52 -22.96 -38.87
C TYR A 469 2.01 -23.08 -39.28
N GLY A 470 2.59 -22.02 -39.83
CA GLY A 470 3.99 -21.90 -40.24
C GLY A 470 4.26 -22.14 -41.73
N ALA A 471 3.26 -22.06 -42.60
CA ALA A 471 3.41 -22.22 -44.07
C ALA A 471 3.62 -20.87 -44.79
N SER A 472 4.36 -20.87 -45.91
CA SER A 472 4.80 -19.66 -46.65
C SER A 472 3.81 -19.20 -47.74
N VAL A 473 3.67 -17.89 -47.99
CA VAL A 473 2.70 -17.27 -48.94
C VAL A 473 3.42 -16.41 -50.02
N PRO A 474 3.39 -16.71 -51.34
CA PRO A 474 4.28 -16.13 -52.39
C PRO A 474 3.87 -14.77 -53.06
N ALA A 475 4.78 -14.09 -53.81
CA ALA A 475 4.59 -12.75 -54.46
C ALA A 475 5.27 -12.55 -55.88
N SER A 476 5.06 -11.41 -56.61
CA SER A 476 5.33 -11.23 -58.10
C SER A 476 6.39 -10.12 -58.56
N PRO A 477 7.01 -10.12 -59.80
CA PRO A 477 8.12 -9.22 -60.30
C PRO A 477 7.83 -8.13 -61.43
N GLY A 478 8.84 -7.35 -61.95
CA GLY A 478 8.78 -6.20 -62.94
C GLY A 478 9.72 -6.22 -64.23
N ASN A 479 9.79 -5.17 -65.10
CA ASN A 479 10.25 -5.13 -66.57
C ASN A 479 11.68 -4.55 -66.97
N ASP A 480 12.18 -4.70 -68.24
CA ASP A 480 13.58 -4.40 -68.76
C ASP A 480 13.73 -3.31 -69.92
N PRO A 481 14.90 -2.61 -70.12
CA PRO A 481 15.14 -1.51 -71.12
C PRO A 481 15.85 -1.86 -72.48
N LEU A 482 15.84 -0.95 -73.49
CA LEU A 482 16.30 -1.15 -74.91
C LEU A 482 17.77 -0.71 -75.23
N ILE A 483 18.58 -1.53 -75.93
CA ILE A 483 20.04 -1.31 -76.22
C ILE A 483 20.48 -1.80 -77.62
N LYS A 484 21.39 -1.07 -78.32
CA LYS A 484 22.07 -1.46 -79.60
C LYS A 484 23.61 -1.49 -79.44
N VAL A 485 24.28 -2.60 -79.74
CA VAL A 485 25.74 -2.77 -79.57
C VAL A 485 26.52 -2.94 -80.89
N PHE A 486 27.77 -2.46 -80.92
CA PHE A 486 28.73 -2.61 -82.03
C PHE A 486 29.97 -3.44 -81.60
N GLN A 487 31.16 -3.22 -82.18
CA GLN A 487 32.32 -4.09 -81.98
C GLN A 487 32.75 -4.21 -80.51
N ASN A 488 33.11 -5.43 -80.14
CA ASN A 488 33.68 -5.79 -78.84
C ASN A 488 32.77 -5.46 -77.64
N LEU A 489 31.44 -5.44 -77.86
CA LEU A 489 30.43 -5.34 -76.80
C LEU A 489 29.38 -6.44 -76.94
N LYS A 490 29.07 -7.09 -75.81
CA LYS A 490 28.10 -8.19 -75.72
C LYS A 490 27.00 -7.86 -74.72
N ILE A 491 25.74 -8.04 -75.12
CA ILE A 491 24.58 -7.95 -74.22
C ILE A 491 24.27 -9.34 -73.67
N SER A 492 24.18 -9.46 -72.34
CA SER A 492 23.70 -10.64 -71.61
C SER A 492 22.31 -10.37 -71.01
N GLN A 493 21.69 -11.36 -70.34
CA GLN A 493 20.40 -11.19 -69.64
C GLN A 493 20.45 -10.20 -68.47
N GLU A 494 21.65 -9.89 -67.95
CA GLU A 494 21.83 -9.07 -66.75
C GLU A 494 22.81 -7.91 -66.92
N SER A 495 23.63 -7.93 -67.97
CA SER A 495 24.75 -7.00 -68.14
C SER A 495 25.07 -6.70 -69.61
N LEU A 496 25.75 -5.58 -69.82
CA LEU A 496 26.50 -5.24 -71.01
C LEU A 496 27.98 -5.41 -70.69
N GLU A 497 28.72 -6.18 -71.46
CA GLU A 497 30.12 -6.56 -71.19
C GLU A 497 31.04 -6.26 -72.37
N SER A 498 32.30 -5.90 -72.09
CA SER A 498 33.35 -5.78 -73.10
C SER A 498 33.92 -7.13 -73.49
N GLU A 499 34.16 -7.35 -74.78
CA GLU A 499 34.80 -8.56 -75.29
C GLU A 499 36.33 -8.43 -75.45
N ASP A 500 36.89 -7.21 -75.28
CA ASP A 500 38.33 -6.95 -75.41
C ASP A 500 38.84 -5.85 -74.44
N ASP A 501 40.17 -5.79 -74.22
CA ASP A 501 40.84 -4.70 -73.51
C ASP A 501 40.90 -3.47 -74.42
N GLY A 502 40.22 -2.37 -74.08
CA GLY A 502 40.24 -1.19 -74.94
C GLY A 502 39.45 0.03 -74.49
N LEU A 503 39.37 1.00 -75.41
CA LEU A 503 38.65 2.25 -75.28
C LEU A 503 37.17 2.05 -75.64
N LEU A 504 36.30 2.09 -74.63
CA LEU A 504 34.85 2.11 -74.76
C LEU A 504 34.37 3.48 -75.24
N LEU A 505 33.43 3.45 -76.18
CA LEU A 505 32.76 4.60 -76.77
C LEU A 505 31.25 4.36 -76.69
N MET A 506 30.49 5.27 -76.09
CA MET A 506 29.03 5.18 -75.95
C MET A 506 28.32 6.48 -76.30
N ASP A 507 27.08 6.35 -76.77
CA ASP A 507 26.16 7.47 -77.04
C ASP A 507 24.69 7.04 -76.85
N GLU A 508 23.77 7.96 -76.61
CA GLU A 508 22.33 7.68 -76.46
C GLU A 508 21.53 8.53 -77.45
N ARG A 509 20.71 7.88 -78.30
CA ARG A 509 19.88 8.54 -79.31
C ARG A 509 18.48 7.90 -79.32
N ASP A 510 17.45 8.74 -79.26
CA ASP A 510 16.02 8.35 -79.34
C ASP A 510 15.62 7.21 -78.36
N GLY A 511 16.09 7.27 -77.11
CA GLY A 511 15.79 6.27 -76.08
C GLY A 511 16.46 4.91 -76.28
N THR A 512 17.42 4.81 -77.22
CA THR A 512 18.26 3.63 -77.45
C THR A 512 19.72 3.95 -77.11
N THR A 513 20.32 3.11 -76.26
CA THR A 513 21.75 3.23 -75.91
C THR A 513 22.62 2.53 -76.97
N MET A 514 23.67 3.20 -77.46
CA MET A 514 24.63 2.72 -78.46
C MET A 514 26.06 2.63 -77.89
N GLY A 515 26.86 1.62 -78.26
CA GLY A 515 28.27 1.54 -77.82
C GLY A 515 29.20 0.62 -78.60
N ARG A 516 30.53 0.84 -78.51
CA ARG A 516 31.63 -0.01 -79.07
C ARG A 516 32.90 0.04 -78.21
N VAL A 517 33.81 -0.93 -78.34
CA VAL A 517 35.13 -0.93 -77.69
C VAL A 517 36.28 -1.11 -78.71
N LEU A 518 37.34 -0.29 -78.60
CA LEU A 518 38.53 -0.30 -79.47
C LEU A 518 39.81 -0.74 -78.71
N PRO A 519 40.55 -1.78 -79.12
CA PRO A 519 41.76 -2.26 -78.43
C PRO A 519 42.82 -1.21 -78.00
N TYR A 520 43.14 -1.11 -76.69
CA TYR A 520 44.06 -0.09 -76.09
C TYR A 520 44.59 -0.48 -74.68
N ARG A 521 45.91 -0.41 -74.40
CA ARG A 521 46.53 -0.49 -73.05
C ARG A 521 47.98 0.08 -73.00
N ASP A 522 48.32 0.88 -72.00
CA ASP A 522 49.69 1.39 -71.76
C ASP A 522 50.55 0.44 -70.90
N ALA A 523 51.89 0.51 -71.00
CA ALA A 523 52.82 -0.16 -70.08
C ALA A 523 52.87 0.53 -68.70
N ARG A 524 53.03 -0.24 -67.60
CA ARG A 524 52.97 0.26 -66.22
C ARG A 524 54.02 -0.40 -65.31
N VAL A 525 54.63 0.37 -64.42
CA VAL A 525 55.39 -0.12 -63.25
C VAL A 525 54.72 0.43 -62.00
N ALA A 526 54.31 -0.42 -61.08
CA ALA A 526 53.71 -0.06 -59.80
C ALA A 526 54.62 -0.51 -58.65
N VAL A 527 54.78 0.34 -57.64
CA VAL A 527 55.56 0.06 -56.44
C VAL A 527 54.62 0.13 -55.25
N SER A 528 54.59 -0.93 -54.45
CA SER A 528 53.84 -1.00 -53.21
C SER A 528 54.81 -1.02 -52.04
N VAL A 529 54.58 -0.15 -51.05
CA VAL A 529 55.24 -0.20 -49.75
C VAL A 529 54.18 -0.68 -48.76
N THR A 530 54.55 -1.60 -47.87
CA THR A 530 53.61 -2.05 -46.82
C THR A 530 53.25 -0.89 -45.91
N GLU A 531 52.02 -0.87 -45.39
CA GLU A 531 51.53 0.23 -44.52
C GLU A 531 52.40 0.48 -43.29
N ASP A 532 53.06 -0.58 -42.79
CA ASP A 532 54.01 -0.54 -41.68
C ASP A 532 55.39 0.01 -42.07
N GLY A 533 55.60 0.33 -43.35
CA GLY A 533 56.87 0.76 -43.90
C GLY A 533 57.94 -0.33 -43.88
N MET A 534 57.62 -1.59 -43.61
CA MET A 534 58.64 -2.63 -43.38
C MET A 534 59.07 -3.39 -44.62
N SER A 535 58.42 -3.21 -45.77
CA SER A 535 58.86 -3.81 -47.04
C SER A 535 58.32 -3.06 -48.27
N ALA A 536 59.02 -3.18 -49.41
CA ALA A 536 58.54 -2.66 -50.69
C ALA A 536 58.65 -3.69 -51.82
N SER A 537 57.67 -3.71 -52.73
CA SER A 537 57.55 -4.64 -53.86
C SER A 537 57.14 -3.95 -55.17
N VAL A 538 57.42 -4.60 -56.31
CA VAL A 538 57.08 -4.09 -57.66
C VAL A 538 56.15 -5.02 -58.46
N GLU A 539 55.28 -4.41 -59.25
CA GLU A 539 54.43 -5.04 -60.27
C GLU A 539 54.66 -4.35 -61.64
N ILE A 540 54.79 -5.14 -62.73
CA ILE A 540 55.15 -4.61 -64.06
C ILE A 540 54.24 -5.19 -65.17
N GLU A 541 53.67 -4.31 -66.01
CA GLU A 541 52.79 -4.65 -67.14
C GLU A 541 53.29 -4.07 -68.48
N ARG A 542 53.11 -4.82 -69.59
CA ARG A 542 53.42 -4.38 -70.97
C ARG A 542 52.22 -3.71 -71.67
N GLY A 543 52.49 -2.78 -72.59
CA GLY A 543 51.49 -2.13 -73.46
C GLY A 543 50.85 -3.06 -74.52
N TYR A 544 49.65 -2.70 -75.02
CA TYR A 544 48.83 -3.45 -75.98
C TYR A 544 47.94 -2.52 -76.84
N GLY A 545 47.61 -2.91 -78.07
CA GLY A 545 46.73 -2.14 -78.97
C GLY A 545 47.30 -0.76 -79.32
N LEU A 546 46.56 0.29 -78.98
CA LEU A 546 46.91 1.69 -79.25
C LEU A 546 47.72 2.41 -78.12
N GLY A 547 48.28 1.69 -77.12
CA GLY A 547 49.00 2.29 -75.97
C GLY A 547 50.55 2.30 -76.01
N LYS A 548 51.20 2.82 -74.95
CA LYS A 548 52.66 3.09 -74.78
C LYS A 548 53.51 1.88 -74.31
N GLU A 549 54.84 1.89 -74.57
CA GLU A 549 55.80 0.79 -74.29
C GLU A 549 56.60 0.90 -72.96
N LEU A 550 57.24 -0.20 -72.49
CA LEU A 550 57.94 -0.36 -71.19
C LEU A 550 59.45 -0.04 -71.23
N THR A 551 59.94 0.91 -70.41
CA THR A 551 61.35 1.35 -70.34
C THR A 551 61.98 1.28 -68.93
N LEU A 552 63.32 1.30 -68.82
CA LEU A 552 64.05 1.23 -67.53
C LEU A 552 63.88 2.51 -66.71
N GLU A 553 63.81 3.64 -67.42
CA GLU A 553 63.58 4.97 -66.84
C GLU A 553 62.25 5.02 -66.10
N LEU A 554 61.21 4.36 -66.64
CA LEU A 554 59.89 4.27 -66.01
C LEU A 554 59.95 3.55 -64.64
N ALA A 555 60.80 2.53 -64.51
CA ALA A 555 60.90 1.73 -63.29
C ALA A 555 61.66 2.46 -62.15
N GLN A 556 62.74 3.16 -62.48
CA GLN A 556 63.51 3.93 -61.50
C GLN A 556 62.73 5.14 -60.99
N GLU A 557 62.02 5.83 -61.89
CA GLU A 557 61.15 6.94 -61.51
C GLU A 557 60.03 6.46 -60.58
N SER A 558 59.46 5.28 -60.84
CA SER A 558 58.39 4.71 -60.01
C SER A 558 58.87 4.38 -58.57
N LEU A 559 60.10 3.89 -58.39
CA LEU A 559 60.67 3.61 -57.05
C LEU A 559 60.96 4.87 -56.25
N LYS A 560 61.49 5.89 -56.91
CA LYS A 560 61.78 7.18 -56.29
C LYS A 560 60.48 7.90 -55.90
N GLN A 561 59.46 7.84 -56.75
CA GLN A 561 58.13 8.39 -56.43
C GLN A 561 57.47 7.68 -55.25
N ALA A 562 57.76 6.39 -55.04
CA ALA A 562 57.24 5.60 -53.93
C ALA A 562 58.01 5.78 -52.59
N GLY A 563 59.05 6.62 -52.54
CA GLY A 563 59.73 6.99 -51.29
C GLY A 563 60.63 5.91 -50.67
N VAL A 564 60.90 4.81 -51.37
CA VAL A 564 61.77 3.74 -50.89
C VAL A 564 63.22 4.22 -50.96
N THR A 565 63.87 4.48 -49.82
CA THR A 565 65.23 5.04 -49.76
C THR A 565 66.25 4.12 -49.09
N ALA A 566 65.80 3.13 -48.31
CA ALA A 566 66.67 2.19 -47.60
C ALA A 566 66.29 0.73 -47.90
N GLY A 567 67.28 -0.15 -47.90
CA GLY A 567 67.06 -1.60 -48.03
C GLY A 567 66.78 -2.13 -49.44
N ILE A 568 67.01 -1.36 -50.52
CA ILE A 568 66.73 -1.79 -51.92
C ILE A 568 67.70 -2.87 -52.42
N ASP A 569 67.17 -3.96 -52.99
CA ASP A 569 67.91 -4.98 -53.72
C ASP A 569 67.88 -4.72 -55.25
N LEU A 570 68.98 -4.17 -55.78
CA LEU A 570 69.12 -3.81 -57.18
C LEU A 570 69.16 -5.02 -58.15
N LYS A 571 69.52 -6.22 -57.67
CA LYS A 571 69.59 -7.42 -58.53
C LYS A 571 68.19 -7.94 -58.83
N GLU A 572 67.31 -7.91 -57.85
CA GLU A 572 65.92 -8.34 -58.01
C GLU A 572 65.11 -7.41 -58.92
N LEU A 573 65.36 -6.10 -58.88
CA LEU A 573 64.71 -5.13 -59.76
C LEU A 573 65.04 -5.33 -61.25
N ALA A 574 66.30 -5.64 -61.57
CA ALA A 574 66.71 -5.86 -62.96
C ALA A 574 66.12 -7.15 -63.55
N ALA A 575 66.01 -8.21 -62.74
CA ALA A 575 65.35 -9.45 -63.13
C ALA A 575 63.86 -9.24 -63.42
N ALA A 576 63.18 -8.47 -62.57
CA ALA A 576 61.77 -8.11 -62.74
C ALA A 576 61.49 -7.41 -64.09
N LEU A 577 62.35 -6.49 -64.55
CA LEU A 577 62.13 -5.79 -65.83
C LEU A 577 62.32 -6.67 -67.06
N SER A 578 63.26 -7.63 -67.02
CA SER A 578 63.48 -8.57 -68.12
C SER A 578 62.30 -9.52 -68.29
N ASP A 579 61.82 -10.07 -67.17
CA ASP A 579 60.69 -11.00 -67.18
C ASP A 579 59.42 -10.36 -67.76
N ALA A 580 59.16 -9.10 -67.44
CA ALA A 580 58.01 -8.36 -67.99
C ALA A 580 58.10 -8.12 -69.52
N ARG A 581 59.30 -7.91 -70.07
CA ARG A 581 59.51 -7.73 -71.52
C ARG A 581 59.27 -9.02 -72.31
N ASP A 582 59.64 -10.15 -71.73
CA ASP A 582 59.43 -11.48 -72.31
C ASP A 582 57.96 -11.96 -72.16
N GLY A 583 57.09 -11.12 -71.61
CA GLY A 583 55.67 -11.41 -71.41
C GLY A 583 55.39 -12.30 -70.20
N LYS A 584 56.37 -12.48 -69.30
CA LYS A 584 56.14 -13.16 -68.01
C LYS A 584 55.50 -12.16 -67.02
N PRO A 585 54.54 -12.60 -66.20
CA PRO A 585 53.93 -11.75 -65.19
C PRO A 585 54.92 -11.45 -64.06
N VAL A 586 54.94 -10.20 -63.61
CA VAL A 586 55.79 -9.72 -62.51
C VAL A 586 54.89 -9.02 -61.51
N GLN A 587 54.63 -9.66 -60.36
CA GLN A 587 53.72 -9.19 -59.32
C GLN A 587 54.36 -9.37 -57.94
N ASP A 588 54.12 -8.40 -57.03
CA ASP A 588 54.54 -8.40 -55.62
C ASP A 588 56.01 -8.80 -55.39
N ARG A 589 56.89 -8.47 -56.33
CA ARG A 589 58.31 -8.84 -56.26
C ARG A 589 58.97 -7.94 -55.23
N VAL A 590 59.26 -8.48 -54.04
CA VAL A 590 59.90 -7.72 -52.94
C VAL A 590 61.30 -7.28 -53.33
N ILE A 591 61.54 -5.99 -53.19
CA ILE A 591 62.79 -5.32 -53.51
C ILE A 591 63.34 -4.48 -52.33
N ALA A 592 62.66 -4.36 -51.17
CA ALA A 592 63.21 -3.73 -49.93
C ALA A 592 62.60 -4.22 -48.57
N ARG A 593 63.30 -4.11 -47.40
CA ARG A 593 62.87 -4.58 -46.02
C ARG A 593 63.39 -3.77 -44.77
N GLY A 594 62.62 -3.66 -43.66
CA GLY A 594 62.89 -2.90 -42.38
C GLY A 594 63.03 -3.71 -41.04
N ILE A 595 63.09 -3.06 -39.84
CA ILE A 595 63.41 -3.59 -38.46
C ILE A 595 62.36 -3.22 -37.33
N PRO A 596 61.79 -4.14 -36.48
CA PRO A 596 60.63 -3.87 -35.55
C PRO A 596 60.89 -3.58 -34.01
N PRO A 597 59.93 -2.95 -33.21
CA PRO A 597 60.03 -2.56 -31.74
C PRO A 597 59.33 -3.47 -30.64
N VAL A 598 59.43 -3.16 -29.31
CA VAL A 598 58.95 -3.93 -28.09
C VAL A 598 58.18 -3.11 -26.97
N PRO A 599 57.05 -3.55 -26.31
CA PRO A 599 56.12 -2.75 -25.41
C PRO A 599 56.40 -2.64 -23.86
N ALA A 600 55.66 -1.76 -23.11
CA ALA A 600 55.81 -1.46 -21.64
C ALA A 600 54.52 -1.58 -20.71
N GLY A 601 54.64 -1.84 -19.38
CA GLY A 601 53.56 -2.19 -18.38
C GLY A 601 52.92 -1.11 -17.41
N GLY A 602 51.91 -1.48 -16.56
CA GLY A 602 51.08 -0.64 -15.63
C GLY A 602 50.08 -1.36 -14.63
N PHE A 603 48.81 -0.89 -14.43
CA PHE A 603 47.80 -1.45 -13.47
C PHE A 603 46.44 -1.82 -14.10
N ARG A 604 45.68 -2.76 -13.51
CA ARG A 604 44.29 -3.15 -13.87
C ARG A 604 43.31 -2.97 -12.69
N LEU A 605 42.12 -2.39 -12.92
CA LEU A 605 41.13 -2.07 -11.89
C LEU A 605 40.05 -3.17 -11.72
N ASN A 606 39.73 -3.54 -10.47
CA ASN A 606 38.70 -4.51 -10.09
C ASN A 606 37.75 -3.92 -9.01
N TRP A 607 36.46 -3.80 -9.30
CA TRP A 607 35.45 -3.29 -8.35
C TRP A 607 34.96 -4.40 -7.41
N ILE A 608 35.07 -4.19 -6.10
CA ILE A 608 34.60 -5.13 -5.06
C ILE A 608 33.17 -4.78 -4.64
N VAL A 609 32.83 -3.49 -4.58
CA VAL A 609 31.48 -3.02 -4.24
C VAL A 609 30.58 -3.00 -5.47
N ARG A 610 29.33 -3.44 -5.31
CA ARG A 610 28.29 -3.29 -6.34
C ARG A 610 27.90 -1.81 -6.42
N ILE A 611 28.22 -1.17 -7.54
CA ILE A 611 27.77 0.18 -7.85
C ILE A 611 26.25 0.13 -8.10
N ALA A 612 25.52 1.08 -7.51
CA ALA A 612 24.08 1.22 -7.70
C ALA A 612 23.73 1.28 -9.19
N SER A 613 22.68 0.55 -9.59
CA SER A 613 22.28 0.44 -11.00
C SER A 613 21.62 1.72 -11.54
N GLY A 614 21.28 2.67 -10.67
CA GLY A 614 20.50 3.86 -11.01
C GLY A 614 19.03 3.56 -11.29
N ALA A 615 18.59 2.30 -11.13
CA ALA A 615 17.24 1.86 -11.45
C ALA A 615 16.22 2.46 -10.47
N ALA A 616 15.14 3.03 -11.02
CA ALA A 616 14.04 3.63 -10.26
C ALA A 616 13.14 2.60 -9.56
N VAL A 617 13.37 1.30 -9.76
CA VAL A 617 12.57 0.22 -9.17
C VAL A 617 13.47 -0.96 -8.80
N THR A 618 13.15 -1.65 -7.71
CA THR A 618 13.81 -2.90 -7.34
C THR A 618 12.85 -4.08 -7.51
N MET A 619 13.33 -5.21 -8.03
CA MET A 619 12.54 -6.44 -8.05
C MET A 619 12.75 -7.23 -6.77
N ARG A 620 11.65 -7.63 -6.13
CA ARG A 620 11.67 -8.51 -4.96
C ARG A 620 11.99 -9.95 -5.38
N ALA A 621 12.41 -10.76 -4.41
CA ALA A 621 12.74 -12.18 -4.62
C ALA A 621 11.55 -13.03 -5.12
N ASP A 622 10.32 -12.52 -4.98
CA ASP A 622 9.08 -13.13 -5.48
C ASP A 622 8.68 -12.66 -6.90
N GLY A 623 9.51 -11.82 -7.55
CA GLY A 623 9.23 -11.25 -8.87
C GLY A 623 8.32 -10.02 -8.87
N SER A 624 7.84 -9.55 -7.71
CA SER A 624 7.06 -8.32 -7.60
C SER A 624 7.95 -7.07 -7.65
N VAL A 625 7.45 -6.01 -8.29
CA VAL A 625 8.20 -4.74 -8.42
C VAL A 625 7.94 -3.85 -7.21
N ASP A 626 9.02 -3.40 -6.56
CA ASP A 626 8.99 -2.45 -5.45
C ASP A 626 9.29 -1.03 -5.94
N TYR A 627 8.22 -0.24 -6.11
CA TYR A 627 8.29 1.16 -6.52
C TYR A 627 8.70 2.10 -5.38
N LYS A 628 8.75 1.62 -4.13
CA LYS A 628 9.13 2.45 -2.98
C LYS A 628 10.62 2.32 -2.65
N ASN A 629 11.26 1.20 -2.96
CA ASN A 629 12.70 1.03 -2.71
C ASN A 629 13.48 1.13 -4.03
N GLN A 630 14.24 2.22 -4.22
CA GLN A 630 14.99 2.52 -5.46
C GLN A 630 16.49 2.22 -5.27
N ASP A 631 17.18 1.73 -6.31
CA ASP A 631 18.62 1.40 -6.28
C ASP A 631 19.47 2.53 -6.89
N ARG A 632 19.44 3.70 -6.25
CA ARG A 632 20.03 4.95 -6.78
C ARG A 632 21.35 5.38 -6.16
N ALA A 633 21.66 4.92 -4.95
CA ALA A 633 22.83 5.36 -4.20
C ALA A 633 23.66 4.16 -3.76
N THR A 634 24.99 4.25 -3.94
CA THR A 634 25.93 3.21 -3.48
C THR A 634 26.31 3.51 -2.03
N VAL A 635 25.58 2.90 -1.10
CA VAL A 635 25.84 3.09 0.34
C VAL A 635 26.97 2.17 0.79
N VAL A 636 27.96 2.75 1.46
CA VAL A 636 29.12 2.03 2.00
C VAL A 636 29.28 2.27 3.50
N VAL A 637 29.84 1.27 4.19
CA VAL A 637 30.18 1.34 5.61
C VAL A 637 31.69 1.47 5.79
N GLU A 638 32.10 2.10 6.89
CA GLU A 638 33.51 2.23 7.28
C GLU A 638 34.20 0.85 7.29
N GLY A 639 35.38 0.79 6.67
CA GLY A 639 36.17 -0.43 6.51
C GLY A 639 35.80 -1.30 5.30
N GLN A 640 34.71 -1.00 4.58
CA GLN A 640 34.30 -1.78 3.41
C GLN A 640 35.28 -1.63 2.23
N SER A 641 35.71 -2.76 1.66
CA SER A 641 36.54 -2.78 0.44
C SER A 641 35.76 -2.32 -0.79
N LEU A 642 36.36 -1.42 -1.57
CA LEU A 642 35.71 -0.75 -2.70
C LEU A 642 36.31 -1.18 -4.04
N ILE A 643 37.63 -1.03 -4.20
CA ILE A 643 38.37 -1.30 -5.44
C ILE A 643 39.71 -1.98 -5.13
N GLU A 644 40.10 -2.93 -5.98
CA GLU A 644 41.43 -3.54 -6.00
C GLU A 644 42.15 -3.20 -7.32
N LEU A 645 43.40 -2.76 -7.25
CA LEU A 645 44.29 -2.41 -8.36
C LEU A 645 45.38 -3.47 -8.48
N LEU A 646 45.44 -4.18 -9.61
CA LEU A 646 46.35 -5.29 -9.89
C LEU A 646 47.55 -4.83 -10.75
N ALA A 647 48.80 -5.08 -10.35
CA ALA A 647 50.00 -4.62 -11.09
C ALA A 647 50.43 -5.56 -12.25
N ILE A 648 50.88 -5.03 -13.41
CA ILE A 648 51.22 -5.79 -14.65
C ILE A 648 52.41 -5.15 -15.46
N GLY A 649 53.59 -5.80 -15.57
CA GLY A 649 54.62 -5.57 -16.64
C GLY A 649 55.86 -4.64 -16.39
N VAL A 650 56.86 -4.63 -17.31
CA VAL A 650 58.20 -3.91 -17.30
C VAL A 650 58.40 -2.91 -18.48
N GLU A 651 59.55 -2.20 -18.66
CA GLU A 651 59.86 -1.15 -19.69
C GLU A 651 60.27 -1.66 -21.12
N GLY A 652 59.99 -0.93 -22.23
CA GLY A 652 60.11 -1.35 -23.66
C GLY A 652 61.23 -0.69 -24.57
N GLN A 653 61.38 -1.10 -25.87
CA GLN A 653 62.46 -0.70 -26.85
C GLN A 653 61.97 -0.33 -28.31
N ASN A 654 62.70 0.48 -29.10
CA ASN A 654 62.30 1.05 -30.43
C ASN A 654 62.86 0.31 -31.71
N GLY A 655 62.24 0.49 -32.91
CA GLY A 655 62.59 -0.10 -34.25
C GLY A 655 62.82 0.93 -35.41
N MET A 656 62.93 0.52 -36.69
CA MET A 656 63.19 1.37 -37.90
C MET A 656 62.61 0.81 -39.25
N ASP A 657 61.99 1.63 -40.10
CA ASP A 657 61.31 1.23 -41.37
C ASP A 657 62.13 1.43 -42.69
N VAL A 658 61.62 1.00 -43.87
CA VAL A 658 62.23 1.12 -45.23
C VAL A 658 62.20 2.53 -45.82
N LEU A 659 61.44 3.42 -45.19
CA LEU A 659 61.35 4.85 -45.50
C LEU A 659 62.39 5.66 -44.69
N GLY A 660 63.05 5.02 -43.71
CA GLY A 660 64.11 5.59 -42.87
C GLY A 660 63.65 6.14 -41.52
N SER A 661 62.44 5.86 -41.06
CA SER A 661 61.84 6.41 -39.82
C SER A 661 62.01 5.47 -38.60
N VAL A 662 62.18 6.03 -37.40
CA VAL A 662 62.28 5.29 -36.12
C VAL A 662 60.89 5.00 -35.54
N ILE A 663 60.63 3.76 -35.10
CA ILE A 663 59.35 3.30 -34.56
C ILE A 663 59.42 3.19 -33.02
N PRO A 664 58.68 4.00 -32.22
CA PRO A 664 58.74 3.97 -30.76
C PRO A 664 57.96 2.81 -30.10
N ALA A 665 58.39 2.38 -28.90
CA ALA A 665 57.75 1.31 -28.10
C ALA A 665 56.30 1.65 -27.66
N PRO A 666 55.29 0.81 -27.96
CA PRO A 666 53.89 1.04 -27.55
C PRO A 666 53.59 0.64 -26.08
N LYS A 667 52.56 1.24 -25.47
CA LYS A 667 52.04 0.86 -24.12
C LYS A 667 50.97 -0.25 -24.22
N ASP A 668 50.87 -1.11 -23.20
CA ASP A 668 49.86 -2.18 -23.13
C ASP A 668 48.42 -1.61 -22.96
N PRO A 669 47.44 -1.99 -23.80
CA PRO A 669 46.05 -1.51 -23.72
C PRO A 669 45.27 -1.95 -22.46
N ALA A 670 45.77 -2.91 -21.68
CA ALA A 670 45.14 -3.36 -20.44
C ALA A 670 45.45 -2.46 -19.22
N VAL A 671 46.32 -1.46 -19.38
CA VAL A 671 46.77 -0.54 -18.33
C VAL A 671 45.78 0.62 -18.15
N VAL A 672 45.29 0.81 -16.93
CA VAL A 672 44.45 1.96 -16.52
C VAL A 672 45.16 2.79 -15.44
N GLU A 673 44.86 4.09 -15.41
CA GLU A 673 45.36 4.98 -14.36
C GLU A 673 44.60 4.74 -13.04
N PRO A 674 45.30 4.59 -11.89
CA PRO A 674 44.65 4.51 -10.59
C PRO A 674 43.71 5.72 -10.35
N PRO A 675 42.51 5.51 -9.81
CA PRO A 675 41.60 6.61 -9.52
C PRO A 675 42.17 7.49 -8.41
N GLY A 676 41.94 8.79 -8.52
CA GLY A 676 42.15 9.72 -7.41
C GLY A 676 41.18 9.43 -6.27
N PHE A 677 41.54 9.79 -5.04
CA PHE A 677 40.64 9.69 -3.90
C PHE A 677 40.99 10.75 -2.86
N ASP A 678 39.99 11.17 -2.08
CA ASP A 678 40.18 12.10 -0.98
C ASP A 678 40.41 11.34 0.36
N ALA A 679 40.45 12.07 1.46
CA ALA A 679 40.64 11.50 2.80
C ALA A 679 39.49 10.60 3.27
N SER A 680 38.43 10.42 2.49
CA SER A 680 37.33 9.50 2.81
C SER A 680 37.61 8.05 2.39
N ILE A 681 38.76 7.79 1.76
CA ILE A 681 39.20 6.48 1.29
C ILE A 681 40.57 6.15 1.89
N ILE A 682 40.78 4.90 2.28
CA ILE A 682 42.04 4.37 2.78
C ILE A 682 42.67 3.49 1.69
N GLU A 683 43.93 3.76 1.32
CA GLU A 683 44.73 2.89 0.46
C GLU A 683 45.54 1.91 1.31
N GLU A 684 45.41 0.62 1.04
CA GLU A 684 46.24 -0.44 1.61
C GLU A 684 47.06 -1.09 0.48
N ARG A 685 48.40 -1.14 0.63
CA ARG A 685 49.31 -1.73 -0.37
C ARG A 685 49.68 -3.16 0.02
N LYS A 686 49.60 -4.08 -0.95
CA LYS A 686 49.98 -5.48 -0.79
C LYS A 686 51.44 -5.70 -1.25
N GLU A 687 52.09 -6.72 -0.71
CA GLU A 687 53.50 -7.04 -1.00
C GLU A 687 53.77 -7.39 -2.47
N ASN A 688 52.74 -7.83 -3.21
CA ASN A 688 52.81 -8.18 -4.63
C ASN A 688 52.71 -6.97 -5.58
N GLY A 689 52.60 -5.74 -5.05
CA GLY A 689 52.44 -4.51 -5.83
C GLY A 689 50.99 -4.06 -6.05
N ASP A 690 50.01 -4.86 -5.63
CA ASP A 690 48.58 -4.52 -5.73
C ASP A 690 48.18 -3.48 -4.67
N ARG A 691 47.07 -2.76 -4.93
CA ARG A 691 46.51 -1.77 -4.00
C ARG A 691 45.03 -2.00 -3.75
N LEU A 692 44.58 -1.88 -2.51
CA LEU A 692 43.19 -2.04 -2.09
C LEU A 692 42.67 -0.73 -1.52
N LEU A 693 41.58 -0.20 -2.09
CA LEU A 693 40.90 1.00 -1.62
C LEU A 693 39.70 0.61 -0.73
N LYS A 694 39.66 1.13 0.50
CA LYS A 694 38.61 0.89 1.50
C LYS A 694 37.91 2.20 1.89
N ALA A 695 36.64 2.12 2.28
CA ALA A 695 35.91 3.26 2.84
C ALA A 695 36.48 3.65 4.21
N ALA A 696 36.84 4.92 4.40
CA ALA A 696 37.31 5.45 5.69
C ALA A 696 36.18 5.85 6.64
N LYS A 697 34.94 5.96 6.12
CA LYS A 697 33.75 6.39 6.87
C LYS A 697 32.46 5.88 6.21
N ASN A 698 31.37 5.90 6.95
CA ASN A 698 30.03 5.59 6.42
C ASN A 698 29.55 6.70 5.46
N GLY A 699 28.90 6.33 4.36
CA GLY A 699 28.30 7.34 3.47
C GLY A 699 27.88 6.84 2.08
N GLU A 700 27.60 7.79 1.20
CA GLU A 700 27.30 7.54 -0.22
C GLU A 700 28.60 7.62 -1.04
N LEU A 701 28.94 6.54 -1.73
CA LEU A 701 30.11 6.46 -2.60
C LEU A 701 29.81 7.12 -3.95
N HIS A 702 30.57 8.16 -4.27
CA HIS A 702 30.59 8.80 -5.57
C HIS A 702 31.88 8.46 -6.32
N PHE A 703 31.73 8.14 -7.60
CA PHE A 703 32.83 7.97 -8.54
C PHE A 703 32.59 8.87 -9.75
N ASP A 704 33.20 10.05 -9.75
CA ASP A 704 33.10 11.05 -10.82
C ASP A 704 34.50 11.49 -11.25
N LYS A 705 34.69 11.70 -12.56
CA LYS A 705 35.98 12.14 -13.17
C LYS A 705 37.20 11.37 -12.64
N ASN A 706 37.09 10.03 -12.57
CA ASN A 706 38.12 9.14 -12.04
C ASN A 706 38.54 9.43 -10.58
N THR A 707 37.65 10.03 -9.77
CA THR A 707 37.89 10.34 -8.36
C THR A 707 36.84 9.69 -7.47
N LEU A 708 37.27 9.03 -6.40
CA LEU A 708 36.42 8.43 -5.37
C LEU A 708 36.24 9.37 -4.18
N THR A 709 35.00 9.62 -3.80
CA THR A 709 34.65 10.38 -2.60
C THR A 709 33.46 9.74 -1.90
N ILE A 710 33.45 9.76 -0.57
CA ILE A 710 32.32 9.32 0.25
C ILE A 710 31.71 10.53 0.95
N ASP A 711 30.42 10.78 0.67
CA ASP A 711 29.65 11.81 1.34
C ASP A 711 29.00 11.26 2.62
N LEU A 712 29.30 11.91 3.75
CA LEU A 712 28.83 11.49 5.08
C LEU A 712 27.32 11.66 5.26
N ALA A 713 26.71 12.62 4.56
CA ALA A 713 25.33 13.02 4.73
C ALA A 713 24.58 13.03 3.40
N GLN A 714 23.38 12.46 3.38
CA GLN A 714 22.54 12.43 2.19
C GLN A 714 21.65 13.67 2.13
N LYS A 715 21.66 14.37 1.00
CA LYS A 715 20.89 15.61 0.79
C LYS A 715 19.81 15.41 -0.26
N ILE A 716 18.56 15.66 0.11
CA ILE A 716 17.39 15.52 -0.74
C ILE A 716 16.82 16.90 -0.99
N LYS A 717 16.91 17.37 -2.25
CA LYS A 717 16.55 18.73 -2.65
C LYS A 717 15.04 19.01 -2.63
N GLY A 718 14.20 17.97 -2.62
CA GLY A 718 12.74 18.10 -2.67
C GLY A 718 12.05 17.14 -1.70
N ASP A 719 10.85 16.70 -2.07
CA ASP A 719 10.01 15.85 -1.23
C ASP A 719 10.46 14.38 -1.24
N VAL A 720 10.19 13.69 -0.14
CA VAL A 720 10.26 12.23 -0.08
C VAL A 720 8.89 11.68 -0.47
N GLY A 721 8.82 11.10 -1.67
CA GLY A 721 7.57 10.70 -2.30
C GLY A 721 7.80 9.73 -3.48
N PRO A 722 6.87 9.64 -4.45
CA PRO A 722 6.96 8.71 -5.57
C PRO A 722 8.26 8.82 -6.39
N ALA A 723 8.78 10.04 -6.55
CA ALA A 723 10.01 10.28 -7.31
C ALA A 723 11.28 9.83 -6.58
N THR A 724 11.28 9.85 -5.24
CA THR A 724 12.46 9.63 -4.39
C THR A 724 12.47 8.22 -3.78
N GLY A 725 11.29 7.67 -3.44
CA GLY A 725 11.16 6.42 -2.70
C GLY A 725 11.41 6.58 -1.20
N ASN A 726 11.43 5.46 -0.49
CA ASN A 726 11.87 5.36 0.90
C ASN A 726 13.39 5.55 0.97
N ILE A 727 13.85 6.18 2.05
CA ILE A 727 15.28 6.43 2.28
C ILE A 727 15.76 5.59 3.45
N ARG A 728 16.88 4.91 3.24
CA ARG A 728 17.63 4.23 4.29
C ARG A 728 19.11 4.59 4.15
N PHE A 729 19.65 5.30 5.12
CA PHE A 729 21.01 5.82 5.03
C PHE A 729 21.74 5.69 6.39
N PRO A 730 23.00 5.23 6.45
CA PRO A 730 23.71 5.01 7.70
C PRO A 730 24.18 6.32 8.37
N GLY A 731 24.26 7.42 7.63
CA GLY A 731 24.63 8.74 8.16
C GLY A 731 23.43 9.68 8.36
N PRO A 732 23.68 10.99 8.55
CA PRO A 732 22.63 12.00 8.62
C PRO A 732 21.92 12.20 7.28
N VAL A 733 20.63 12.58 7.34
CA VAL A 733 19.80 12.85 6.15
C VAL A 733 19.18 14.24 6.26
N ALA A 734 19.40 15.07 5.24
CA ALA A 734 18.82 16.40 5.14
C ALA A 734 17.81 16.47 3.97
N ILE A 735 16.57 16.81 4.28
CA ILE A 735 15.44 16.88 3.36
C ILE A 735 14.95 18.33 3.29
N ALA A 736 15.04 18.95 2.12
CA ALA A 736 14.57 20.31 1.91
C ALA A 736 13.04 20.39 1.75
N GLY A 737 12.38 19.31 1.35
CA GLY A 737 10.93 19.22 1.18
C GLY A 737 10.18 18.55 2.32
N THR A 738 8.99 18.04 1.99
CA THR A 738 8.05 17.31 2.85
C THR A 738 8.21 15.80 2.69
N ILE A 739 7.99 15.04 3.76
CA ILE A 739 7.87 13.58 3.69
C ILE A 739 6.39 13.23 3.52
N LEU A 740 6.03 12.74 2.33
CA LEU A 740 4.64 12.47 1.95
C LEU A 740 4.08 11.20 2.60
N ALA A 741 2.75 11.12 2.63
CA ALA A 741 2.00 10.00 3.20
C ALA A 741 2.42 8.63 2.65
N GLY A 742 2.69 7.69 3.56
CA GLY A 742 3.01 6.30 3.23
C GLY A 742 4.46 6.04 2.80
N TYR A 743 5.36 7.01 2.94
CA TYR A 743 6.81 6.86 2.74
C TYR A 743 7.54 6.72 4.08
N SER A 744 8.79 6.24 4.02
CA SER A 744 9.64 6.11 5.20
C SER A 744 11.05 6.67 4.98
N VAL A 745 11.60 7.24 6.06
CA VAL A 745 12.99 7.71 6.13
C VAL A 745 13.62 7.11 7.37
N VAL A 746 14.71 6.36 7.18
CA VAL A 746 15.49 5.74 8.25
C VAL A 746 16.94 6.18 8.13
N ALA A 747 17.46 6.84 9.16
CA ALA A 747 18.83 7.33 9.21
C ALA A 747 19.60 6.77 10.42
N GLY A 748 20.85 6.38 10.22
CA GLY A 748 21.79 6.07 11.30
C GLY A 748 22.39 7.32 11.97
N GLY A 749 22.18 8.50 11.39
CA GLY A 749 22.50 9.80 11.97
C GLY A 749 21.27 10.66 12.26
N ASP A 750 21.47 11.98 12.34
CA ASP A 750 20.39 12.95 12.54
C ASP A 750 19.55 13.12 11.26
N ILE A 751 18.24 13.40 11.41
CA ILE A 751 17.35 13.74 10.30
C ILE A 751 16.92 15.19 10.42
N LEU A 752 17.18 15.98 9.37
CA LEU A 752 16.68 17.34 9.23
C LEU A 752 15.62 17.38 8.12
N VAL A 753 14.40 17.79 8.44
CA VAL A 753 13.31 18.03 7.48
C VAL A 753 12.95 19.51 7.53
N THR A 754 13.04 20.19 6.39
CA THR A 754 12.68 21.60 6.29
C THR A 754 11.16 21.77 6.10
N GLY A 755 10.52 20.88 5.34
CA GLY A 755 9.07 20.86 5.21
C GLY A 755 8.36 20.14 6.36
N SER A 756 7.20 19.56 6.08
CA SER A 756 6.38 18.82 7.04
C SER A 756 6.56 17.31 6.92
N VAL A 757 5.99 16.56 7.87
CA VAL A 757 5.87 15.10 7.78
C VAL A 757 4.40 14.71 7.81
N GLU A 758 3.94 14.04 6.77
CA GLU A 758 2.53 13.68 6.59
C GLU A 758 2.37 12.16 6.62
N ALA A 759 1.66 11.60 7.61
CA ALA A 759 1.33 10.17 7.72
C ALA A 759 2.46 9.19 7.29
N ALA A 760 3.70 9.48 7.72
CA ALA A 760 4.92 8.77 7.33
C ALA A 760 5.69 8.23 8.53
N LEU A 761 6.65 7.33 8.27
CA LEU A 761 7.57 6.78 9.27
C LEU A 761 8.92 7.49 9.15
N VAL A 762 9.35 8.17 10.22
CA VAL A 762 10.68 8.81 10.29
C VAL A 762 11.42 8.23 11.48
N SER A 763 12.58 7.64 11.26
CA SER A 763 13.37 6.96 12.30
C SER A 763 14.84 7.37 12.22
N ALA A 764 15.40 7.86 13.32
CA ALA A 764 16.79 8.28 13.42
C ALA A 764 17.47 7.63 14.64
N ASP A 765 18.68 7.14 14.47
CA ASP A 765 19.58 6.82 15.59
C ASP A 765 20.17 8.10 16.23
N GLY A 766 20.02 9.24 15.54
CA GLY A 766 20.31 10.59 16.04
C GLY A 766 19.06 11.35 16.51
N ALA A 767 19.13 12.69 16.39
CA ALA A 767 18.02 13.62 16.61
C ALA A 767 17.19 13.81 15.34
N ILE A 768 15.90 14.15 15.49
CA ILE A 768 15.02 14.50 14.39
C ILE A 768 14.57 15.94 14.55
N LYS A 769 14.86 16.78 13.56
CA LYS A 769 14.41 18.17 13.51
C LYS A 769 13.52 18.40 12.30
N ILE A 770 12.29 18.81 12.55
CA ILE A 770 11.28 19.13 11.53
C ILE A 770 10.96 20.62 11.69
N THR A 771 11.24 21.42 10.66
CA THR A 771 11.11 22.88 10.78
C THR A 771 9.65 23.32 10.82
N GLU A 772 8.79 22.67 10.03
CA GLU A 772 7.34 22.83 10.10
C GLU A 772 6.72 21.88 11.13
N GLY A 773 5.69 21.11 10.78
CA GLY A 773 4.95 20.26 11.72
C GLY A 773 4.75 18.83 11.24
N ILE A 774 4.18 18.04 12.13
CA ILE A 774 3.88 16.62 11.91
C ILE A 774 2.37 16.46 11.81
N LYS A 775 1.87 16.06 10.64
CA LYS A 775 0.47 15.73 10.37
C LYS A 775 0.32 14.21 10.31
N GLY A 776 0.11 13.59 11.46
CA GLY A 776 0.17 12.14 11.60
C GLY A 776 -1.01 11.38 11.00
N ALA A 777 -2.22 11.96 10.98
CA ALA A 777 -3.45 11.30 10.54
C ALA A 777 -3.63 9.89 11.16
N LYS A 778 -3.27 9.73 12.44
CA LYS A 778 -3.25 8.47 13.23
C LYS A 778 -2.31 7.37 12.72
N ARG A 779 -1.45 7.66 11.73
CA ARG A 779 -0.51 6.70 11.13
C ARG A 779 0.95 7.17 11.18
N GLY A 780 1.19 8.47 11.27
CA GLY A 780 2.53 9.06 11.31
C GLY A 780 3.26 8.69 12.60
N THR A 781 4.48 8.18 12.45
CA THR A 781 5.32 7.72 13.56
C THR A 781 6.72 8.31 13.42
N ILE A 782 7.16 9.05 14.43
CA ILE A 782 8.48 9.68 14.49
C ILE A 782 9.26 9.04 15.64
N ARG A 783 10.44 8.49 15.35
CA ARG A 783 11.29 7.77 16.31
C ARG A 783 12.70 8.34 16.30
N ALA A 784 13.17 8.83 17.43
CA ALA A 784 14.55 9.31 17.57
C ALA A 784 15.22 8.65 18.77
N ARG A 785 16.49 8.28 18.64
CA ARG A 785 17.29 7.90 19.81
C ARG A 785 17.71 9.11 20.64
N LYS A 786 17.73 10.30 20.05
CA LYS A 786 17.98 11.57 20.76
C LYS A 786 16.69 12.38 20.83
N THR A 787 16.79 13.69 20.62
CA THR A 787 15.70 14.66 20.75
C THR A 787 14.85 14.74 19.46
N ILE A 788 13.55 14.98 19.60
CA ILE A 788 12.64 15.35 18.49
C ILE A 788 12.27 16.83 18.63
N GLU A 789 12.53 17.63 17.59
CA GLU A 789 12.12 19.04 17.49
C GLU A 789 11.11 19.23 16.35
N ALA A 790 9.97 19.86 16.62
CA ALA A 790 9.03 20.29 15.58
C ALA A 790 8.23 21.56 15.95
N ALA A 791 7.61 22.24 14.98
CA ALA A 791 6.73 23.37 15.29
C ALA A 791 5.43 22.92 15.94
N PHE A 792 4.83 21.83 15.48
CA PHE A 792 3.64 21.22 16.08
C PHE A 792 3.53 19.74 15.69
N ALA A 793 2.70 18.99 16.41
CA ALA A 793 2.32 17.63 16.06
C ALA A 793 0.81 17.42 16.21
N GLU A 794 0.20 16.74 15.25
CA GLU A 794 -1.22 16.38 15.27
C GLU A 794 -1.40 14.90 14.92
N GLN A 795 -2.19 14.19 15.73
CA GLN A 795 -2.58 12.80 15.51
C GLN A 795 -1.39 11.88 15.15
N ALA A 796 -0.26 12.09 15.81
CA ALA A 796 1.00 11.42 15.53
C ALA A 796 1.53 10.66 16.75
N MET A 797 2.33 9.61 16.48
CA MET A 797 3.10 8.90 17.51
C MET A 797 4.53 9.44 17.53
N LEU A 798 4.97 9.99 18.65
CA LEU A 798 6.32 10.52 18.84
C LEU A 798 7.05 9.71 19.91
N LEU A 799 8.19 9.11 19.56
CA LEU A 799 8.99 8.27 20.44
C LEU A 799 10.43 8.81 20.47
N ALA A 800 10.89 9.29 21.62
CA ALA A 800 12.25 9.80 21.81
C ALA A 800 12.89 9.20 23.07
N VAL A 801 14.20 8.93 23.08
CA VAL A 801 14.86 8.55 24.35
C VAL A 801 15.18 9.81 25.17
N GLU A 802 15.57 10.89 24.51
CA GLU A 802 15.80 12.22 25.11
C GLU A 802 14.56 13.11 24.96
N ASP A 803 14.71 14.43 24.91
CA ASP A 803 13.62 15.38 24.97
C ASP A 803 12.73 15.40 23.70
N ILE A 804 11.49 15.86 23.84
CA ILE A 804 10.60 16.21 22.72
C ILE A 804 10.23 17.67 22.87
N VAL A 805 10.64 18.49 21.92
CA VAL A 805 10.46 19.95 21.94
C VAL A 805 9.51 20.33 20.80
N LEU A 806 8.32 20.83 21.16
CA LEU A 806 7.36 21.34 20.20
C LEU A 806 7.15 22.84 20.40
N LYS A 807 7.17 23.63 19.32
CA LYS A 807 7.05 25.09 19.46
C LYS A 807 5.63 25.52 19.89
N ASN A 808 4.60 24.97 19.25
CA ASN A 808 3.23 25.49 19.33
C ASN A 808 2.27 24.51 20.01
N SER A 809 2.11 23.29 19.51
CA SER A 809 1.07 22.38 20.03
C SER A 809 1.32 20.91 19.76
N ALA A 810 0.79 20.07 20.65
CA ALA A 810 0.58 18.64 20.47
C ALA A 810 -0.93 18.34 20.56
N LEU A 811 -1.54 17.91 19.45
CA LEU A 811 -2.98 17.66 19.35
C LEU A 811 -3.26 16.17 19.09
N LEU A 812 -3.94 15.51 20.03
CA LEU A 812 -4.34 14.10 19.92
C LEU A 812 -3.16 13.16 19.61
N CYS A 813 -1.98 13.48 20.17
CA CYS A 813 -0.76 12.73 19.96
C CYS A 813 -0.59 11.60 20.98
N ASN A 814 0.16 10.57 20.59
CA ASN A 814 0.70 9.59 21.52
C ASN A 814 2.21 9.83 21.64
N ILE A 815 2.63 10.46 22.74
CA ILE A 815 4.00 10.90 22.96
C ILE A 815 4.61 10.04 24.05
N LYS A 816 5.80 9.50 23.79
CA LYS A 816 6.58 8.76 24.77
C LYS A 816 8.03 9.21 24.74
N THR A 817 8.54 9.58 25.91
CA THR A 817 9.93 9.98 26.08
C THR A 817 10.49 9.66 27.46
N ASN A 818 11.79 9.37 27.51
CA ASN A 818 12.56 9.29 28.76
C ASN A 818 13.23 10.63 29.15
N GLY A 819 13.09 11.66 28.33
CA GLY A 819 13.46 13.05 28.60
C GLY A 819 12.26 13.89 29.06
N HIS A 820 12.31 15.18 28.72
CA HIS A 820 11.24 16.16 28.95
C HIS A 820 10.41 16.38 27.68
N ILE A 821 9.12 16.62 27.86
CA ILE A 821 8.26 17.20 26.81
C ILE A 821 8.18 18.71 27.04
N LYS A 822 8.61 19.53 26.08
CA LYS A 822 8.66 21.00 26.20
C LYS A 822 7.81 21.66 25.12
N LEU A 823 6.81 22.44 25.54
CA LEU A 823 5.95 23.27 24.69
C LEU A 823 5.99 24.72 25.18
N LEU A 824 7.07 25.43 24.84
CA LEU A 824 7.43 26.73 25.42
C LEU A 824 7.03 27.95 24.57
N GLY A 825 6.41 27.76 23.40
CA GLY A 825 5.89 28.90 22.64
C GLY A 825 4.67 29.52 23.32
N GLU A 826 4.31 30.75 22.93
CA GLU A 826 3.15 31.49 23.47
C GLU A 826 1.84 30.69 23.40
N LYS A 827 1.73 29.81 22.39
CA LYS A 827 0.59 28.92 22.17
C LYS A 827 0.77 27.51 22.74
N GLY A 828 1.83 27.19 23.49
CA GLY A 828 2.24 25.83 23.89
C GLY A 828 1.15 24.90 24.45
N HIS A 829 0.31 24.31 23.60
CA HIS A 829 -0.90 23.57 23.96
C HIS A 829 -0.68 22.06 23.85
N LEU A 830 -0.92 21.31 24.91
CA LEU A 830 -0.99 19.85 24.87
C LEU A 830 -2.46 19.43 25.05
N ILE A 831 -3.11 19.01 23.97
CA ILE A 831 -4.55 18.76 23.91
C ILE A 831 -4.83 17.35 23.42
N GLY A 832 -5.34 16.50 24.30
CA GLY A 832 -5.83 15.18 23.96
C GLY A 832 -4.74 14.16 23.64
N GLY A 833 -5.07 12.88 23.84
CA GLY A 833 -4.15 11.77 23.64
C GLY A 833 -3.41 11.39 24.94
N LEU A 834 -2.27 10.74 24.76
CA LEU A 834 -1.51 10.11 25.84
C LEU A 834 -0.05 10.56 25.76
N CYS A 835 0.43 11.22 26.81
CA CYS A 835 1.79 11.73 26.87
C CYS A 835 2.51 11.13 28.06
N ARG A 836 3.63 10.47 27.82
CA ARG A 836 4.43 9.81 28.85
C ARG A 836 5.85 10.35 28.82
N ALA A 837 6.29 10.96 29.90
CA ALA A 837 7.60 11.61 29.99
C ALA A 837 8.28 11.29 31.32
N ARG A 838 9.39 10.56 31.31
CA ARG A 838 10.09 10.19 32.55
C ARG A 838 10.45 11.41 33.40
N LYS A 839 11.06 12.43 32.79
CA LYS A 839 11.45 13.66 33.51
C LYS A 839 10.33 14.71 33.62
N GLY A 840 9.15 14.42 33.06
CA GLY A 840 7.98 15.29 33.12
C GLY A 840 7.79 16.22 31.92
N ILE A 841 6.88 17.17 32.05
CA ILE A 841 6.34 17.98 30.95
C ILE A 841 6.35 19.45 31.34
N GLU A 842 6.76 20.33 30.43
CA GLU A 842 6.64 21.77 30.58
C GLU A 842 5.82 22.36 29.42
N VAL A 843 4.66 22.92 29.73
CA VAL A 843 3.69 23.41 28.74
C VAL A 843 3.13 24.78 29.12
N GLN A 844 2.71 25.56 28.12
CA GLN A 844 1.91 26.75 28.38
C GLN A 844 0.49 26.37 28.83
N ASN A 845 -0.19 25.46 28.14
CA ASN A 845 -1.54 25.03 28.51
C ASN A 845 -1.69 23.52 28.36
N LEU A 846 -2.36 22.90 29.34
CA LEU A 846 -2.60 21.46 29.39
C LEU A 846 -4.10 21.15 29.35
N GLY A 847 -4.54 20.39 28.36
CA GLY A 847 -5.95 20.08 28.10
C GLY A 847 -6.66 21.17 27.30
N SER A 848 -7.98 21.02 27.15
CA SER A 848 -8.84 22.01 26.48
C SER A 848 -10.22 22.10 27.14
N ALA A 849 -10.88 23.26 26.97
CA ALA A 849 -12.24 23.47 27.46
C ALA A 849 -13.28 22.54 26.80
N ASN A 850 -12.99 22.02 25.61
CA ASN A 850 -13.88 21.12 24.87
C ASN A 850 -13.87 19.68 25.41
N GLY A 851 -13.16 19.41 26.52
CA GLY A 851 -13.16 18.10 27.19
C GLY A 851 -12.39 17.00 26.45
N ALA A 852 -11.44 17.35 25.59
CA ALA A 852 -10.60 16.35 24.92
C ALA A 852 -9.78 15.57 25.97
N ARG A 853 -10.02 14.26 26.08
CA ARG A 853 -9.37 13.39 27.07
C ARG A 853 -7.85 13.44 26.94
N THR A 854 -7.21 14.09 27.91
CA THR A 854 -5.76 14.32 27.96
C THR A 854 -5.18 13.57 29.14
N GLN A 855 -4.28 12.62 28.87
CA GLN A 855 -3.60 11.83 29.90
C GLN A 855 -2.11 12.11 29.87
N VAL A 856 -1.55 12.41 31.04
CA VAL A 856 -0.12 12.67 31.19
C VAL A 856 0.45 11.75 32.26
N SER A 857 1.45 10.96 31.89
CA SER A 857 2.22 10.12 32.80
C SER A 857 3.63 10.68 32.99
N PHE A 858 4.14 10.69 34.22
CA PHE A 858 5.54 11.07 34.49
C PHE A 858 6.20 10.27 35.62
N GLY A 859 7.54 10.32 35.67
CA GLY A 859 8.34 9.79 36.78
C GLY A 859 8.73 8.31 36.69
N GLN A 860 8.50 7.64 35.56
CA GLN A 860 8.87 6.23 35.32
C GLN A 860 9.57 6.05 33.95
N ASP A 861 10.27 4.94 33.75
CA ASP A 861 10.87 4.60 32.45
C ASP A 861 9.86 3.97 31.50
N TYR A 862 9.25 4.79 30.65
CA TYR A 862 8.19 4.32 29.75
C TYR A 862 8.70 3.49 28.56
N LEU A 863 10.01 3.41 28.33
CA LEU A 863 10.60 2.47 27.35
C LEU A 863 10.64 1.04 27.91
N LEU A 864 10.80 0.89 29.23
CA LEU A 864 10.65 -0.41 29.88
C LEU A 864 9.22 -0.94 29.77
N GLN A 865 8.21 -0.06 29.84
CA GLN A 865 6.81 -0.44 29.62
C GLN A 865 6.57 -1.10 28.26
N ASP A 866 7.18 -0.60 27.18
CA ASP A 866 7.05 -1.23 25.85
C ASP A 866 7.72 -2.61 25.81
N SER A 867 8.85 -2.75 26.50
CA SER A 867 9.57 -4.02 26.61
C SER A 867 8.76 -5.05 27.40
N ILE A 868 8.06 -4.62 28.46
CA ILE A 868 7.14 -5.46 29.23
C ILE A 868 5.99 -5.93 28.34
N GLU A 869 5.30 -5.01 27.67
CA GLU A 869 4.18 -5.35 26.79
C GLU A 869 4.59 -6.30 25.65
N ALA A 870 5.80 -6.10 25.08
CA ALA A 870 6.33 -6.97 24.03
C ALA A 870 6.61 -8.39 24.53
N GLU A 871 7.26 -8.52 25.69
CA GLU A 871 7.52 -9.83 26.31
C GLU A 871 6.22 -10.52 26.73
N GLU A 872 5.23 -9.78 27.23
CA GLU A 872 3.91 -10.33 27.59
C GLU A 872 3.14 -10.89 26.38
N ARG A 873 3.17 -10.19 25.23
CA ARG A 873 2.59 -10.72 23.99
C ARG A 873 3.26 -12.02 23.55
N GLU A 874 4.56 -12.11 23.71
CA GLU A 874 5.32 -13.30 23.34
C GLU A 874 5.08 -14.46 24.33
N ILE A 875 4.91 -14.16 25.62
CA ILE A 875 4.43 -15.12 26.63
C ILE A 875 3.08 -15.72 26.21
N GLU A 876 2.12 -14.91 25.76
CA GLU A 876 0.82 -15.41 25.31
C GLU A 876 0.92 -16.30 24.05
N ARG A 877 1.82 -15.99 23.12
CA ARG A 877 2.12 -16.88 21.99
C ARG A 877 2.69 -18.22 22.45
N VAL A 878 3.64 -18.20 23.39
CA VAL A 878 4.23 -19.43 23.95
C VAL A 878 3.18 -20.26 24.69
N LYS A 879 2.30 -19.63 25.50
CA LYS A 879 1.16 -20.31 26.14
C LYS A 879 0.24 -20.97 25.11
N THR A 880 -0.06 -20.28 24.02
CA THR A 880 -0.89 -20.83 22.93
C THR A 880 -0.22 -22.03 22.26
N MET A 881 1.08 -21.96 22.00
CA MET A 881 1.84 -23.10 21.46
C MET A 881 1.85 -24.28 22.43
N ILE A 882 2.03 -24.05 23.73
CA ILE A 882 1.93 -25.11 24.76
C ILE A 882 0.54 -25.76 24.74
N LEU A 883 -0.54 -24.98 24.64
CA LEU A 883 -1.91 -25.51 24.55
C LEU A 883 -2.13 -26.35 23.28
N GLN A 884 -1.55 -25.95 22.15
CA GLN A 884 -1.60 -26.73 20.91
C GLN A 884 -0.79 -28.01 21.03
N THR A 885 0.42 -27.94 21.60
CA THR A 885 1.24 -29.12 21.88
C THR A 885 0.51 -30.10 22.82
N ASP A 886 -0.20 -29.59 23.83
CA ASP A 886 -1.02 -30.40 24.73
C ASP A 886 -2.19 -31.08 24.03
N LYS A 887 -2.84 -30.41 23.07
CA LYS A 887 -3.88 -31.03 22.23
C LYS A 887 -3.29 -32.15 21.37
N THR A 888 -2.18 -31.88 20.67
CA THR A 888 -1.51 -32.89 19.84
C THR A 888 -1.00 -34.07 20.66
N MET A 889 -0.53 -33.82 21.90
CA MET A 889 -0.11 -34.88 22.82
C MET A 889 -1.29 -35.78 23.21
N ARG A 890 -2.46 -35.19 23.54
CA ARG A 890 -3.68 -35.96 23.87
C ARG A 890 -4.24 -36.75 22.69
N GLU A 891 -4.12 -36.21 21.47
CA GLU A 891 -4.51 -36.90 20.24
C GLU A 891 -3.58 -38.08 19.95
N GLN A 892 -2.26 -37.91 20.12
CA GLN A 892 -1.29 -38.97 19.90
C GLN A 892 -1.25 -40.04 21.00
N GLU A 893 -1.60 -39.67 22.23
CA GLU A 893 -1.85 -40.61 23.33
C GLU A 893 -3.01 -41.56 23.01
N ARG A 894 -4.03 -41.08 22.28
CA ARG A 894 -5.15 -41.92 21.81
C ARG A 894 -4.77 -42.86 20.67
N THR A 895 -3.78 -42.51 19.85
CA THR A 895 -3.34 -43.30 18.68
C THR A 895 -2.13 -44.19 18.96
N GLY A 896 -1.61 -44.24 20.20
CA GLY A 896 -0.55 -45.16 20.62
C GLY A 896 0.83 -44.89 20.02
N THR A 897 1.11 -43.65 19.62
CA THR A 897 2.34 -43.26 18.89
C THR A 897 3.44 -42.76 19.84
N ASN A 898 4.71 -42.75 19.42
CA ASN A 898 5.84 -42.33 20.26
C ASN A 898 5.76 -40.82 20.61
N LEU A 899 5.67 -40.51 21.91
CA LEU A 899 5.44 -39.17 22.47
C LEU A 899 6.72 -38.39 22.81
N ASP A 900 7.90 -39.00 22.68
CA ASP A 900 9.14 -38.43 23.23
C ASP A 900 9.51 -37.09 22.59
N LYS A 901 9.32 -36.97 21.27
CA LYS A 901 9.59 -35.72 20.54
C LYS A 901 8.66 -34.59 20.99
N ILE A 902 7.36 -34.88 21.15
CA ILE A 902 6.37 -33.90 21.61
C ILE A 902 6.65 -33.48 23.06
N ARG A 903 7.05 -34.41 23.93
CA ARG A 903 7.45 -34.09 25.31
C ARG A 903 8.69 -33.20 25.35
N GLN A 904 9.69 -33.46 24.51
CA GLN A 904 10.88 -32.62 24.41
C GLN A 904 10.54 -31.22 23.90
N ASP A 905 9.67 -31.10 22.91
CA ASP A 905 9.27 -29.80 22.37
C ASP A 905 8.40 -29.01 23.36
N LYS A 906 7.49 -29.69 24.09
CA LYS A 906 6.77 -29.09 25.22
C LYS A 906 7.73 -28.58 26.30
N LEU A 907 8.73 -29.36 26.68
CA LEU A 907 9.72 -28.96 27.69
C LEU A 907 10.52 -27.71 27.26
N LYS A 908 10.90 -27.61 25.98
CA LYS A 908 11.55 -26.41 25.44
C LYS A 908 10.63 -25.18 25.53
N LEU A 909 9.36 -25.33 25.18
CA LEU A 909 8.38 -24.24 25.25
C LEU A 909 8.14 -23.77 26.70
N VAL A 910 8.07 -24.70 27.66
CA VAL A 910 7.93 -24.36 29.10
C VAL A 910 9.19 -23.63 29.61
N LYS A 911 10.39 -24.08 29.27
CA LYS A 911 11.64 -23.36 29.62
C LYS A 911 11.69 -21.95 29.01
N LEU A 912 11.21 -21.79 27.77
CA LEU A 912 11.11 -20.49 27.13
C LEU A 912 10.10 -19.58 27.85
N LEU A 913 8.95 -20.14 28.27
CA LEU A 913 7.94 -19.43 29.06
C LEU A 913 8.51 -18.94 30.39
N GLU A 914 9.23 -19.80 31.12
CA GLU A 914 9.89 -19.43 32.38
C GLU A 914 10.90 -18.29 32.17
N LYS A 915 11.79 -18.41 31.18
CA LYS A 915 12.78 -17.37 30.87
C LYS A 915 12.14 -16.02 30.56
N ARG A 916 11.07 -16.00 29.76
CA ARG A 916 10.35 -14.77 29.42
C ARG A 916 9.58 -14.20 30.62
N SER A 917 8.98 -15.08 31.43
CA SER A 917 8.26 -14.66 32.65
C SER A 917 9.20 -14.00 33.66
N MET A 918 10.40 -14.57 33.85
CA MET A 918 11.45 -13.95 34.67
C MET A 918 11.88 -12.60 34.12
N ARG A 919 12.02 -12.48 32.79
CA ARG A 919 12.37 -11.20 32.15
C ARG A 919 11.30 -10.12 32.38
N VAL A 920 10.02 -10.47 32.28
CA VAL A 920 8.92 -9.54 32.59
C VAL A 920 8.95 -9.10 34.05
N PHE A 921 9.23 -10.02 34.98
CA PHE A 921 9.39 -9.69 36.39
C PHE A 921 10.53 -8.67 36.62
N GLU A 922 11.71 -8.91 36.07
CA GLU A 922 12.85 -7.98 36.13
C GLU A 922 12.52 -6.59 35.56
N LEU A 923 11.82 -6.55 34.42
CA LEU A 923 11.45 -5.29 33.78
C LEU A 923 10.40 -4.53 34.59
N ARG A 924 9.44 -5.22 35.21
CA ARG A 924 8.42 -4.62 36.08
C ARG A 924 9.03 -4.03 37.34
N GLU A 925 9.98 -4.73 37.95
CA GLU A 925 10.73 -4.21 39.11
C GLU A 925 11.43 -2.88 38.76
N LYS A 926 12.13 -2.84 37.61
CA LYS A 926 12.77 -1.62 37.12
C LYS A 926 11.78 -0.52 36.73
N PHE A 927 10.56 -0.86 36.32
CA PHE A 927 9.53 0.11 35.96
C PHE A 927 8.92 0.80 37.19
N GLU A 928 8.95 0.17 38.36
CA GLU A 928 8.53 0.77 39.64
C GLU A 928 9.59 1.74 40.22
N GLU A 929 10.79 1.83 39.61
CA GLU A 929 11.80 2.80 40.00
C GLU A 929 11.31 4.24 39.78
N HIS A 930 11.38 5.04 40.84
CA HIS A 930 10.98 6.44 40.81
C HIS A 930 12.08 7.33 40.22
N PHE A 931 11.73 8.09 39.18
CA PHE A 931 12.56 9.13 38.62
C PHE A 931 12.01 10.52 38.96
N PRO A 932 12.84 11.46 39.43
CA PRO A 932 12.43 12.84 39.62
C PRO A 932 11.90 13.44 38.32
N GLY A 933 10.66 13.90 38.35
CA GLY A 933 10.00 14.54 37.22
C GLY A 933 8.82 15.38 37.69
N GLU A 934 8.49 16.40 36.92
CA GLU A 934 7.39 17.31 37.24
C GLU A 934 6.63 17.75 35.99
N ILE A 935 5.35 18.05 36.17
CA ILE A 935 4.51 18.67 35.14
C ILE A 935 4.38 20.14 35.49
N VAL A 936 5.01 21.02 34.72
CA VAL A 936 4.99 22.47 34.88
C VAL A 936 4.04 23.09 33.85
N ILE A 937 3.03 23.83 34.34
CA ILE A 937 2.00 24.46 33.50
C ILE A 937 2.01 25.95 33.75
N ARG A 938 2.54 26.72 32.78
CA ARG A 938 2.77 28.17 32.92
C ARG A 938 1.52 29.02 32.70
N GLY A 939 0.57 28.53 31.90
CA GLY A 939 -0.74 29.11 31.63
C GLY A 939 -1.83 28.35 32.38
N SER A 940 -2.73 27.68 31.65
CA SER A 940 -3.92 27.01 32.22
C SER A 940 -3.86 25.49 32.11
N ALA A 941 -4.22 24.80 33.20
CA ALA A 941 -4.50 23.37 33.26
C ALA A 941 -6.03 23.19 33.28
N PHE A 942 -6.61 22.67 32.20
CA PHE A 942 -8.07 22.56 32.05
C PHE A 942 -8.66 21.37 32.80
N ALA A 943 -9.96 21.45 33.12
CA ALA A 943 -10.68 20.34 33.75
C ALA A 943 -10.76 19.10 32.84
N GLY A 944 -10.73 17.90 33.43
CA GLY A 944 -10.75 16.61 32.73
C GLY A 944 -9.37 16.07 32.30
N VAL A 945 -8.29 16.82 32.58
CA VAL A 945 -6.92 16.30 32.44
C VAL A 945 -6.65 15.28 33.56
N VAL A 946 -6.12 14.12 33.17
CA VAL A 946 -5.71 13.07 34.11
C VAL A 946 -4.19 12.99 34.14
N ILE A 947 -3.62 13.18 35.31
CA ILE A 947 -2.20 13.03 35.58
C ILE A 947 -1.98 11.68 36.24
N GLU A 948 -0.97 10.95 35.82
CA GLU A 948 -0.62 9.62 36.30
C GLU A 948 0.86 9.54 36.65
N SER A 949 1.19 8.86 37.74
CA SER A 949 2.55 8.50 38.10
C SER A 949 2.51 7.28 39.01
N HIS A 950 3.25 6.22 38.68
CA HIS A 950 3.32 4.99 39.48
C HIS A 950 1.93 4.38 39.73
N ASN A 951 1.08 4.32 38.71
CA ASN A 951 -0.32 3.86 38.80
C ASN A 951 -1.18 4.64 39.82
N ARG A 952 -0.78 5.88 40.17
CA ARG A 952 -1.57 6.82 40.97
C ARG A 952 -2.10 7.92 40.07
N PHE A 953 -3.40 8.17 40.16
CA PHE A 953 -4.11 9.09 39.28
C PHE A 953 -4.53 10.36 40.02
N HIS A 954 -4.39 11.50 39.36
CA HIS A 954 -4.87 12.80 39.80
C HIS A 954 -5.63 13.48 38.66
N GLU A 955 -6.93 13.67 38.84
CA GLU A 955 -7.78 14.32 37.85
C GLU A 955 -8.01 15.79 38.21
N ILE A 956 -7.75 16.68 37.26
CA ILE A 956 -8.02 18.12 37.40
C ILE A 956 -9.52 18.34 37.25
N ARG A 957 -10.19 18.64 38.37
CA ARG A 957 -11.66 18.85 38.39
C ARG A 957 -12.08 20.27 37.99
N GLN A 958 -11.21 21.25 38.16
CA GLN A 958 -11.46 22.66 37.85
C GLN A 958 -10.22 23.25 37.21
N THR A 959 -10.41 24.20 36.29
CA THR A 959 -9.29 24.85 35.59
C THR A 959 -8.39 25.59 36.59
N LYS A 960 -7.09 25.28 36.58
CA LYS A 960 -6.07 25.92 37.42
C LYS A 960 -5.07 26.69 36.54
N GLN A 961 -4.39 27.67 37.10
CA GLN A 961 -3.37 28.46 36.40
C GLN A 961 -2.05 28.44 37.14
N LYS A 962 -0.94 28.55 36.39
CA LYS A 962 0.43 28.66 36.95
C LYS A 962 0.69 27.62 38.04
N ILE A 963 0.62 26.34 37.67
CA ILE A 963 0.69 25.23 38.61
C ILE A 963 1.71 24.20 38.17
N ALA A 964 2.33 23.52 39.13
CA ALA A 964 3.14 22.35 38.88
C ALA A 964 2.64 21.14 39.67
N PHE A 965 2.84 19.95 39.11
CA PHE A 965 2.54 18.67 39.74
C PHE A 965 3.80 17.83 39.85
N SER A 966 3.99 17.18 40.99
CA SER A 966 5.10 16.26 41.24
C SER A 966 4.59 15.04 42.00
N PHE A 967 5.29 13.92 41.89
CA PHE A 967 4.99 12.74 42.69
C PHE A 967 5.73 12.84 44.03
N ASP A 968 5.02 12.64 45.13
CA ASP A 968 5.62 12.58 46.46
C ASP A 968 5.81 11.11 46.85
N PRO A 969 7.06 10.61 46.93
CA PRO A 969 7.33 9.22 47.26
C PRO A 969 6.92 8.84 48.69
N GLN A 970 6.89 9.79 49.62
CA GLN A 970 6.51 9.53 51.02
C GLN A 970 5.00 9.41 51.16
N LEU A 971 4.24 10.27 50.47
CA LEU A 971 2.77 10.26 50.49
C LEU A 971 2.16 9.27 49.49
N GLY A 972 2.95 8.76 48.54
CA GLY A 972 2.50 7.81 47.52
C GLY A 972 1.41 8.38 46.61
N ARG A 973 1.42 9.69 46.35
CA ARG A 973 0.42 10.39 45.56
C ARG A 973 1.02 11.57 44.79
N VAL A 974 0.32 12.01 43.74
CA VAL A 974 0.63 13.24 43.02
C VAL A 974 0.20 14.45 43.85
N VAL A 975 1.11 15.40 44.06
CA VAL A 975 0.89 16.65 44.79
C VAL A 975 0.97 17.83 43.85
N GLU A 976 0.27 18.90 44.20
CA GLU A 976 0.23 20.15 43.42
C GLU A 976 0.90 21.30 44.16
N ARG A 977 1.58 22.16 43.41
CA ARG A 977 2.27 23.36 43.93
C ARG A 977 2.06 24.55 43.00
N PRO A 978 1.78 25.77 43.53
CA PRO A 978 1.72 26.96 42.69
C PRO A 978 3.11 27.31 42.16
N LEU A 979 3.18 27.77 40.91
CA LEU A 979 4.40 28.36 40.33
C LEU A 979 4.54 29.79 40.85
N LYS A 980 5.74 30.11 41.38
CA LYS A 980 6.07 31.47 41.85
C LYS A 980 6.30 32.42 40.67
#